data_AF-A0A6P5ILY1-F1
#
_entry.id   AF-A0A6P5ILY1-F1
#
_cell.length_a   1.000
_cell.length_b   1.000
_cell.length_c   1.000
_cell.angle_alpha   90.00
_cell.angle_beta   90.00
_cell.angle_gamma   90.00
#
_symmetry.space_group_name_H-M   'P 1'
#
loop_
_entity.id
_entity.type
_entity.pdbx_description
1 polymer ?
#
loop_
_entity_poly.entity_id
_entity_poly.type
_entity_poly.pdbx_seq_one_letter_code
_entity_poly.pdbx_strand_id
1 'polypeptide(L)'
;MTVKLDFEECLKDSPRFRASIELVESDVSELENRLEKLLKLGSSLLESGRHYLTTCRAFISGIQELSNLGPPEPMMVECLDKFTESLSHKINCHEDLLNATQQTLKQQIQSFVKESLRGFWEAKREFWRGAESLEAALSHNAEVPRRRAHEAEEAMSTLKAVRAGYQGRALDYVLQINVIQDKRKFDIMEFVLRLVEAQAIYFQLGHEELNGLGVYHKELGAQLHKLVLESAREKRDMEQKHVLLKEQELSGEEPEPGLKEGPGGLVMEGHLFKRASNAFKTWSRRWFTIQNNQLVYQKKYKDPMTVVVEDLRLCTVKLCPDSERRFCFEVVSPSKSCLLQADSEQLLQLWVSAVQSSIATAFSQAQEDRGSLDQGPCHSASGLASTLACGGASRGTGRGSSVAGRVAAQVQSVEGNAQCCDCREPAPEWASINLGVTLCIQCSGIHRSLGVHFSKVRSLTLDSWEPELVKLMCELGNVVINQIYEARIQEMSVKKPGPTCSRKKDPKKGRHLRRLGALGLQGKMILFSSFPLPLYFPSTPIRQEKEAWIHAKYVEKKFLTKLPVVRGRKVGRGHPRGQPPLPPKPQLPPRPGNLGAKPALPSGELGCLHPGALLFWAAGPPPSLPTMADALAHGADVNWVNGAQENATPLIQATSSNSLLACEFLLQNGASVNQADSMGRSPLHHATILGHTGLACLFLKRGADLGAQDSEGKDPLTIAMETANADIVTLLRLARMREVEVAQGQAGDETYLDIFRDFSLMASDDPEKLSRRSHDLHTL
;
A
#
# COMPACT_ATOMS: atom_id res chain seq x y z
N MET A 1 24.20 17.88 -54.44
CA MET A 1 23.85 17.71 -55.87
C MET A 1 23.64 19.07 -56.52
N THR A 2 24.58 19.49 -57.35
CA THR A 2 24.54 20.73 -58.16
C THR A 2 24.62 20.43 -59.66
N VAL A 3 24.65 19.15 -60.05
CA VAL A 3 24.85 18.72 -61.43
C VAL A 3 23.55 18.08 -61.91
N LYS A 4 22.82 18.77 -62.81
CA LYS A 4 21.83 18.09 -63.65
C LYS A 4 22.61 17.19 -64.60
N LEU A 5 22.24 15.92 -64.66
CA LEU A 5 22.92 14.99 -65.55
C LEU A 5 22.35 15.16 -66.96
N ASP A 6 23.26 15.34 -67.91
CA ASP A 6 22.94 15.46 -69.33
C ASP A 6 22.66 14.09 -69.93
N PHE A 7 21.62 14.01 -70.76
CA PHE A 7 21.27 12.81 -71.51
C PHE A 7 22.34 12.48 -72.57
N GLU A 8 23.07 13.46 -73.09
CA GLU A 8 24.13 13.22 -74.09
C GLU A 8 25.33 12.44 -73.52
N GLU A 9 25.75 12.77 -72.30
CA GLU A 9 26.86 12.07 -71.63
C GLU A 9 26.47 10.67 -71.15
N CYS A 10 25.19 10.47 -70.86
CA CYS A 10 24.63 9.16 -70.53
C CYS A 10 24.79 8.15 -71.68
N LEU A 11 24.52 8.58 -72.91
CA LEU A 11 24.67 7.71 -74.10
C LEU A 11 26.13 7.35 -74.41
N LYS A 12 27.08 8.18 -73.98
CA LYS A 12 28.52 7.95 -74.17
C LYS A 12 29.11 6.98 -73.14
N ASP A 13 28.43 6.76 -72.02
CA ASP A 13 28.91 5.97 -70.87
C ASP A 13 30.35 6.33 -70.45
N SER A 14 30.64 7.63 -70.36
CA SER A 14 32.00 8.09 -70.07
C SER A 14 32.39 7.85 -68.60
N PRO A 15 33.68 7.69 -68.27
CA PRO A 15 34.13 7.64 -66.88
C PRO A 15 33.69 8.85 -66.06
N ARG A 16 33.56 10.02 -66.71
CA ARG A 16 33.02 11.24 -66.11
C ARG A 16 31.53 11.11 -65.77
N PHE A 17 30.74 10.50 -66.64
CA PHE A 17 29.33 10.19 -66.37
C PHE A 17 29.20 9.24 -65.17
N ARG A 18 30.00 8.16 -65.13
CA ARG A 18 30.03 7.21 -64.01
C ARG A 18 30.39 7.85 -62.68
N ALA A 19 31.43 8.69 -62.65
CA ALA A 19 31.79 9.45 -61.44
C ALA A 19 30.68 10.43 -60.99
N SER A 20 29.94 11.00 -61.94
CA SER A 20 28.82 11.90 -61.62
C SER A 20 27.63 11.15 -61.02
N ILE A 21 27.36 9.92 -61.47
CA ILE A 21 26.36 9.02 -60.89
C ILE A 21 26.73 8.67 -59.44
N GLU A 22 27.97 8.26 -59.18
CA GLU A 22 28.44 7.93 -57.83
C GLU A 22 28.28 9.09 -56.84
N LEU A 23 28.58 10.32 -57.29
CA LEU A 23 28.39 11.52 -56.48
C LEU A 23 26.90 11.75 -56.13
N VAL A 24 26.01 11.62 -57.12
CA VAL A 24 24.56 11.75 -56.90
C VAL A 24 24.05 10.66 -55.97
N GLU A 25 24.48 9.41 -56.14
CA GLU A 25 24.08 8.30 -55.28
C GLU A 25 24.45 8.54 -53.81
N SER A 26 25.66 9.06 -53.56
CA SER A 26 26.10 9.46 -52.21
C SER A 26 25.21 10.54 -51.63
N ASP A 27 24.92 11.58 -52.41
CA ASP A 27 24.04 12.67 -51.97
C ASP A 27 22.59 12.22 -51.72
N VAL A 28 22.04 11.28 -52.51
CA VAL A 28 20.67 10.74 -52.30
C VAL A 28 20.64 9.94 -51.00
N SER A 29 21.65 9.11 -50.75
CA SER A 29 21.75 8.30 -49.55
C SER A 29 21.83 9.17 -48.29
N GLU A 30 22.61 10.25 -48.33
CA GLU A 30 22.69 11.22 -47.23
C GLU A 30 21.36 11.98 -47.04
N LEU A 31 20.66 12.32 -48.13
CA LEU A 31 19.34 12.94 -48.07
C LEU A 31 18.32 12.03 -47.39
N GLU A 32 18.27 10.75 -47.78
CA GLU A 32 17.38 9.74 -47.18
C GLU A 32 17.63 9.62 -45.68
N ASN A 33 18.88 9.46 -45.26
CA ASN A 33 19.27 9.38 -43.85
C ASN A 33 18.82 10.61 -43.05
N ARG A 34 18.96 11.82 -43.63
CA ARG A 34 18.53 13.06 -42.96
C ARG A 34 17.01 13.17 -42.84
N LEU A 35 16.27 12.78 -43.88
CA LEU A 35 14.81 12.81 -43.87
C LEU A 35 14.24 11.77 -42.89
N GLU A 36 14.82 10.57 -42.81
CA GLU A 36 14.46 9.58 -41.80
C GLU A 36 14.74 10.05 -40.38
N LYS A 37 15.88 10.70 -40.16
CA LYS A 37 16.19 11.33 -38.87
C LYS A 37 15.17 12.41 -38.52
N LEU A 38 14.77 13.24 -39.49
CA LEU A 38 13.74 14.25 -39.30
C LEU A 38 12.37 13.63 -38.96
N LEU A 39 12.00 12.51 -39.60
CA LEU A 39 10.79 11.77 -39.24
C LEU A 39 10.81 11.29 -37.79
N LYS A 40 11.94 10.72 -37.33
CA LYS A 40 12.11 10.27 -35.94
C LYS A 40 11.98 11.43 -34.94
N LEU A 41 12.61 12.56 -35.24
CA LEU A 41 12.50 13.78 -34.42
C LEU A 41 11.06 14.32 -34.40
N GLY A 42 10.39 14.34 -35.55
CA GLY A 42 8.99 14.75 -35.66
C GLY A 42 8.05 13.85 -34.85
N SER A 43 8.24 12.53 -34.88
CA SER A 43 7.48 11.60 -34.04
C SER A 43 7.71 11.86 -32.54
N SER A 44 8.96 12.07 -32.13
CA SER A 44 9.28 12.41 -30.73
C SER A 44 8.66 13.74 -30.29
N LEU A 45 8.67 14.76 -31.15
CA LEU A 45 8.01 16.05 -30.91
C LEU A 45 6.51 15.87 -30.69
N LEU A 46 5.84 15.07 -31.54
CA LEU A 46 4.40 14.82 -31.44
C LEU A 46 4.05 14.03 -30.17
N GLU A 47 4.85 13.03 -29.80
CA GLU A 47 4.63 12.24 -28.58
C GLU A 47 4.79 13.10 -27.32
N SER A 48 5.88 13.86 -27.22
CA SER A 48 6.11 14.79 -26.11
C SER A 48 5.04 15.89 -26.06
N GLY A 49 4.62 16.41 -27.21
CA GLY A 49 3.53 17.39 -27.31
C GLY A 49 2.19 16.83 -26.80
N ARG A 50 1.81 15.62 -27.21
CA ARG A 50 0.58 14.96 -26.71
C ARG A 50 0.65 14.72 -25.21
N HIS A 51 1.80 14.30 -24.69
CA HIS A 51 2.00 14.13 -23.25
C HIS A 51 1.84 15.46 -22.49
N TYR A 52 2.45 16.54 -23.00
CA TYR A 52 2.29 17.89 -22.45
C TYR A 52 0.81 18.29 -22.38
N LEU A 53 0.05 18.12 -23.46
CA LEU A 53 -1.37 18.46 -23.48
C LEU A 53 -2.20 17.63 -22.49
N THR A 54 -1.93 16.33 -22.36
CA THR A 54 -2.60 15.48 -21.37
C THR A 54 -2.35 15.97 -19.95
N THR A 55 -1.11 16.31 -19.61
CA THR A 55 -0.75 16.86 -18.30
C THR A 55 -1.42 18.21 -18.06
N CYS A 56 -1.46 19.09 -19.07
CA CYS A 56 -2.18 20.37 -18.97
C CYS A 56 -3.68 20.18 -18.74
N ARG A 57 -4.34 19.21 -19.38
CA ARG A 57 -5.75 18.90 -19.13
C ARG A 57 -5.98 18.44 -17.69
N ALA A 58 -5.14 17.54 -17.19
CA ALA A 58 -5.23 17.07 -15.81
C ALA A 58 -5.02 18.22 -14.80
N PHE A 59 -4.08 19.12 -15.08
CA PHE A 59 -3.85 20.32 -14.26
C PHE A 59 -5.08 21.23 -14.22
N ILE A 60 -5.72 21.48 -15.36
CA ILE A 60 -6.95 22.27 -15.45
C ILE A 60 -8.09 21.60 -14.68
N SER A 61 -8.27 20.28 -14.82
CA SER A 61 -9.28 19.55 -14.03
C SER A 61 -9.02 19.67 -12.53
N GLY A 62 -7.76 19.61 -12.09
CA GLY A 62 -7.39 19.86 -10.70
C GLY A 62 -7.76 21.26 -10.22
N ILE A 63 -7.61 22.29 -11.07
CA ILE A 63 -8.05 23.67 -10.77
C ILE A 63 -9.59 23.72 -10.61
N GLN A 64 -10.34 23.02 -11.47
CA GLN A 64 -11.80 22.95 -11.33
C GLN A 64 -12.23 22.23 -10.05
N GLU A 65 -11.52 21.18 -9.63
CA GLU A 65 -11.84 20.47 -8.40
C GLU A 65 -11.71 21.36 -7.16
N LEU A 66 -10.85 22.37 -7.18
CA LEU A 66 -10.75 23.36 -6.11
C LEU A 66 -12.05 24.16 -5.91
N SER A 67 -12.85 24.36 -6.96
CA SER A 67 -14.14 25.05 -6.83
C SER A 67 -15.16 24.27 -5.99
N ASN A 68 -14.96 22.95 -5.84
CA ASN A 68 -15.84 22.06 -5.09
C ASN A 68 -15.44 21.90 -3.61
N LEU A 69 -14.32 22.51 -3.18
CA LEU A 69 -13.84 22.45 -1.81
C LEU A 69 -14.40 23.62 -0.99
N GLY A 70 -15.47 23.36 -0.23
CA GLY A 70 -16.06 24.32 0.70
C GLY A 70 -17.48 24.73 0.32
N PRO A 71 -18.06 25.71 1.03
CA PRO A 71 -19.33 26.29 0.61
C PRO A 71 -19.16 27.00 -0.75
N PRO A 72 -20.14 26.93 -1.67
CA PRO A 72 -20.01 27.52 -2.99
C PRO A 72 -19.94 29.05 -2.90
N GLU A 73 -18.79 29.62 -3.25
CA GLU A 73 -18.61 31.07 -3.39
C GLU A 73 -18.83 31.48 -4.86
N PRO A 74 -19.88 32.25 -5.18
CA PRO A 74 -20.30 32.49 -6.56
C PRO A 74 -19.25 33.19 -7.42
N MET A 75 -18.46 34.10 -6.83
CA MET A 75 -17.38 34.80 -7.52
C MET A 75 -16.21 33.86 -7.88
N MET A 76 -15.87 32.92 -6.99
CA MET A 76 -14.81 31.94 -7.23
C MET A 76 -15.22 30.94 -8.32
N VAL A 77 -16.47 30.48 -8.29
CA VAL A 77 -17.02 29.57 -9.31
C VAL A 77 -17.01 30.22 -10.70
N GLU A 78 -17.54 31.44 -10.84
CA GLU A 78 -17.53 32.15 -12.12
C GLU A 78 -16.12 32.36 -12.69
N CYS A 79 -15.16 32.69 -11.82
CA CYS A 79 -13.75 32.88 -12.18
C CYS A 79 -13.11 31.59 -12.69
N LEU A 80 -13.25 30.51 -11.93
CA LEU A 80 -12.66 29.22 -12.27
C LEU A 80 -13.28 28.66 -13.56
N ASP A 81 -14.58 28.83 -13.78
CA ASP A 81 -15.25 28.40 -15.00
C ASP A 81 -14.73 29.15 -16.23
N LYS A 82 -14.72 30.49 -16.20
CA LYS A 82 -14.27 31.31 -17.35
C LYS A 82 -12.81 31.07 -17.71
N PHE A 83 -11.91 30.98 -16.73
CA PHE A 83 -10.50 30.72 -17.02
C PHE A 83 -10.25 29.29 -17.46
N THR A 84 -10.94 28.31 -16.86
CA THR A 84 -10.81 26.92 -17.27
C THR A 84 -11.29 26.72 -18.70
N GLU A 85 -12.42 27.32 -19.09
CA GLU A 85 -12.94 27.24 -20.45
C GLU A 85 -11.92 27.78 -21.46
N SER A 86 -11.34 28.96 -21.20
CA SER A 86 -10.33 29.55 -22.07
C SER A 86 -9.02 28.75 -22.12
N LEU A 87 -8.55 28.23 -20.97
CA LEU A 87 -7.36 27.36 -20.94
C LEU A 87 -7.61 26.06 -21.71
N SER A 88 -8.82 25.49 -21.61
CA SER A 88 -9.22 24.29 -22.35
C SER A 88 -9.27 24.55 -23.85
N HIS A 89 -9.81 25.70 -24.27
CA HIS A 89 -9.81 26.12 -25.67
C HIS A 89 -8.37 26.19 -26.23
N LYS A 90 -7.43 26.79 -25.49
CA LYS A 90 -6.01 26.84 -25.90
C LYS A 90 -5.35 25.49 -26.06
N ILE A 91 -5.67 24.54 -25.18
CA ILE A 91 -5.17 23.16 -25.30
C ILE A 91 -5.71 22.51 -26.57
N ASN A 92 -6.99 22.71 -26.89
CA ASN A 92 -7.59 22.17 -28.10
C ASN A 92 -6.93 22.77 -29.36
N CYS A 93 -6.69 24.08 -29.40
CA CYS A 93 -5.96 24.69 -30.51
C CYS A 93 -4.52 24.14 -30.66
N HIS A 94 -3.85 23.83 -29.55
CA HIS A 94 -2.52 23.22 -29.59
C HIS A 94 -2.59 21.77 -30.11
N GLU A 95 -3.64 21.03 -29.76
CA GLU A 95 -3.88 19.70 -30.33
C GLU A 95 -4.07 19.76 -31.86
N ASP A 96 -4.81 20.75 -32.36
CA ASP A 96 -4.97 21.00 -33.79
C ASP A 96 -3.62 21.31 -34.48
N LEU A 97 -2.77 22.11 -33.83
CA LEU A 97 -1.39 22.38 -34.29
C LEU A 97 -0.56 21.10 -34.40
N LEU A 98 -0.63 20.20 -33.42
CA LEU A 98 0.09 18.92 -33.46
C LEU A 98 -0.47 18.02 -34.57
N ASN A 99 -1.78 18.00 -34.77
CA ASN A 99 -2.42 17.23 -35.84
C ASN A 99 -2.01 17.76 -37.23
N ALA A 100 -1.98 19.08 -37.43
CA ALA A 100 -1.50 19.71 -38.67
C ALA A 100 -0.01 19.42 -38.92
N THR A 101 0.81 19.46 -37.87
CA THR A 101 2.24 19.10 -37.92
C THR A 101 2.43 17.63 -38.34
N GLN A 102 1.65 16.71 -37.75
CA GLN A 102 1.68 15.30 -38.09
C GLN A 102 1.26 15.03 -39.54
N GLN A 103 0.20 15.71 -40.00
CA GLN A 103 -0.27 15.60 -41.37
C GLN A 103 0.80 16.08 -42.36
N THR A 104 1.44 17.22 -42.08
CA THR A 104 2.51 17.79 -42.92
C THR A 104 3.73 16.86 -42.97
N LEU A 105 4.13 16.30 -41.83
CA LEU A 105 5.23 15.33 -41.76
C LEU A 105 4.95 14.08 -42.61
N LYS A 106 3.71 13.57 -42.56
CA LYS A 106 3.27 12.43 -43.37
C LYS A 106 3.22 12.75 -44.86
N GLN A 107 2.57 13.85 -45.22
CA GLN A 107 2.33 14.22 -46.61
C GLN A 107 3.62 14.60 -47.35
N GLN A 108 4.52 15.34 -46.71
CA GLN A 108 5.70 15.88 -47.38
C GLN A 108 6.93 14.99 -47.19
N ILE A 109 7.28 14.66 -45.94
CA ILE A 109 8.54 13.95 -45.67
C ILE A 109 8.37 12.43 -45.84
N GLN A 110 7.31 11.84 -45.28
CA GLN A 110 7.13 10.40 -45.34
C GLN A 110 6.79 9.90 -46.76
N SER A 111 5.94 10.62 -47.50
CA SER A 111 5.67 10.32 -48.93
C SER A 111 6.93 10.49 -49.78
N PHE A 112 7.74 11.53 -49.56
CA PHE A 112 8.99 11.71 -50.30
C PHE A 112 9.92 10.49 -50.15
N VAL A 113 10.16 10.05 -48.91
CA VAL A 113 11.04 8.89 -48.64
C VAL A 113 10.44 7.60 -49.20
N LYS A 114 9.13 7.36 -49.03
CA LYS A 114 8.51 6.08 -49.43
C LYS A 114 8.19 5.97 -50.92
N GLU A 115 7.76 7.04 -51.55
CA GLU A 115 7.20 7.03 -52.91
C GLU A 115 8.19 7.62 -53.90
N SER A 116 8.81 8.76 -53.57
CA SER A 116 9.66 9.48 -54.52
C SER A 116 11.06 8.87 -54.63
N LEU A 117 11.66 8.42 -53.53
CA LEU A 117 12.97 7.73 -53.58
C LEU A 117 12.87 6.31 -54.15
N ARG A 118 11.70 5.67 -54.03
CA ARG A 118 11.48 4.30 -54.54
C ARG A 118 11.74 4.18 -56.03
N GLY A 119 11.23 5.11 -56.84
CA GLY A 119 11.45 5.12 -58.29
C GLY A 119 12.93 5.23 -58.67
N PHE A 120 13.70 5.99 -57.90
CA PHE A 120 15.15 6.10 -58.09
C PHE A 120 15.90 4.83 -57.70
N TRP A 121 15.56 4.21 -56.57
CA TRP A 121 16.21 2.96 -56.15
C TRP A 121 15.92 1.80 -57.12
N GLU A 122 14.70 1.74 -57.65
CA GLU A 122 14.33 0.79 -58.70
C GLU A 122 15.13 1.06 -59.99
N ALA A 123 15.19 2.31 -60.46
CA ALA A 123 15.96 2.68 -61.65
C ALA A 123 17.47 2.45 -61.49
N LYS A 124 18.05 2.74 -60.31
CA LYS A 124 19.44 2.45 -59.96
C LYS A 124 19.74 0.95 -60.10
N ARG A 125 18.88 0.11 -59.52
CA ARG A 125 19.04 -1.35 -59.58
C ARG A 125 19.02 -1.87 -61.01
N GLU A 126 18.08 -1.39 -61.82
CA GLU A 126 17.99 -1.78 -63.23
C GLU A 126 19.19 -1.28 -64.05
N PHE A 127 19.65 -0.05 -63.81
CA PHE A 127 20.84 0.52 -64.45
C PHE A 127 22.09 -0.33 -64.21
N TRP A 128 22.38 -0.68 -62.95
CA TRP A 128 23.56 -1.48 -62.60
C TRP A 128 23.48 -2.91 -63.15
N ARG A 129 22.30 -3.55 -63.11
CA ARG A 129 22.06 -4.85 -63.77
C ARG A 129 22.30 -4.77 -65.28
N GLY A 130 21.87 -3.67 -65.89
CA GLY A 130 22.11 -3.39 -67.30
C GLY A 130 23.60 -3.20 -67.61
N ALA A 131 24.34 -2.53 -66.73
CA ALA A 131 25.78 -2.30 -66.88
C ALA A 131 26.58 -3.61 -66.80
N GLU A 132 26.29 -4.48 -65.83
CA GLU A 132 26.90 -5.81 -65.70
C GLU A 132 26.63 -6.67 -66.96
N SER A 133 25.39 -6.65 -67.44
CA SER A 133 25.02 -7.38 -68.68
C SER A 133 25.77 -6.86 -69.90
N LEU A 134 25.97 -5.55 -70.00
CA LEU A 134 26.73 -4.91 -71.08
C LEU A 134 28.21 -5.28 -71.02
N GLU A 135 28.82 -5.28 -69.84
CA GLU A 135 30.22 -5.67 -69.64
C GLU A 135 30.47 -7.14 -70.01
N ALA A 136 29.57 -8.04 -69.64
CA ALA A 136 29.62 -9.44 -70.02
C ALA A 136 29.49 -9.63 -71.56
N ALA A 137 28.56 -8.93 -72.19
CA ALA A 137 28.37 -8.98 -73.64
C ALA A 137 29.57 -8.40 -74.42
N LEU A 138 30.19 -7.33 -73.90
CA LEU A 138 31.42 -6.74 -74.45
C LEU A 138 32.60 -7.72 -74.36
N SER A 139 32.77 -8.36 -73.21
CA SER A 139 33.84 -9.33 -72.97
C SER A 139 33.69 -10.54 -73.89
N HIS A 140 32.48 -11.14 -73.95
CA HIS A 140 32.18 -12.26 -74.84
C HIS A 140 32.47 -11.89 -76.31
N ASN A 141 31.99 -10.74 -76.78
CA ASN A 141 32.23 -10.28 -78.15
C ASN A 141 33.72 -10.04 -78.46
N ALA A 142 34.52 -9.62 -77.47
CA ALA A 142 35.96 -9.39 -77.64
C ALA A 142 36.77 -10.70 -77.68
N GLU A 143 36.34 -11.73 -76.95
CA GLU A 143 37.02 -13.03 -76.84
C GLU A 143 36.80 -13.95 -78.04
N VAL A 144 35.74 -13.75 -78.84
CA VAL A 144 35.44 -14.60 -80.00
C VAL A 144 36.60 -14.55 -81.02
N PRO A 145 37.26 -15.68 -81.33
CA PRO A 145 38.35 -15.71 -82.30
C PRO A 145 37.88 -15.37 -83.72
N ARG A 146 38.63 -14.53 -84.44
CA ARG A 146 38.32 -14.09 -85.83
C ARG A 146 38.01 -15.21 -86.83
N ARG A 147 38.53 -16.42 -86.58
CA ARG A 147 38.30 -17.63 -87.41
C ARG A 147 36.86 -18.16 -87.34
N ARG A 148 36.08 -17.76 -86.33
CA ARG A 148 34.69 -18.21 -86.12
C ARG A 148 33.71 -17.09 -86.47
N ALA A 149 33.53 -16.82 -87.76
CA ALA A 149 32.74 -15.69 -88.25
C ALA A 149 31.26 -15.73 -87.79
N HIS A 150 30.63 -16.90 -87.81
CA HIS A 150 29.23 -17.06 -87.38
C HIS A 150 29.03 -16.75 -85.88
N GLU A 151 29.90 -17.28 -85.01
CA GLU A 151 29.87 -16.99 -83.56
C GLU A 151 30.13 -15.50 -83.28
N ALA A 152 30.96 -14.84 -84.10
CA ALA A 152 31.24 -13.41 -83.98
C ALA A 152 30.03 -12.54 -84.38
N GLU A 153 29.29 -12.92 -85.43
CA GLU A 153 28.06 -12.23 -85.83
C GLU A 153 26.95 -12.37 -84.78
N GLU A 154 26.81 -13.55 -84.17
CA GLU A 154 25.86 -13.80 -83.08
C GLU A 154 26.20 -12.99 -81.82
N ALA A 155 27.48 -12.96 -81.44
CA ALA A 155 27.98 -12.13 -80.34
C ALA A 155 27.75 -10.62 -80.59
N MET A 156 27.95 -10.16 -81.82
CA MET A 156 27.71 -8.78 -82.23
C MET A 156 26.21 -8.41 -82.18
N SER A 157 25.33 -9.32 -82.63
CA SER A 157 23.88 -9.14 -82.56
C SER A 157 23.41 -9.03 -81.11
N THR A 158 23.90 -9.93 -80.26
CA THR A 158 23.62 -9.94 -78.81
C THR A 158 24.11 -8.65 -78.14
N LEU A 159 25.32 -8.20 -78.46
CA LEU A 159 25.87 -6.95 -77.95
C LEU A 159 25.02 -5.73 -78.36
N LYS A 160 24.53 -5.68 -79.60
CA LYS A 160 23.64 -4.59 -80.05
C LYS A 160 22.35 -4.55 -79.23
N ALA A 161 21.72 -5.70 -79.00
CA ALA A 161 20.50 -5.80 -78.21
C ALA A 161 20.72 -5.37 -76.75
N VAL A 162 21.80 -5.87 -76.12
CA VAL A 162 22.14 -5.51 -74.73
C VAL A 162 22.49 -4.03 -74.60
N ARG A 163 23.22 -3.45 -75.57
CA ARG A 163 23.55 -2.02 -75.58
C ARG A 163 22.31 -1.14 -75.67
N ALA A 164 21.36 -1.47 -76.54
CA ALA A 164 20.10 -0.73 -76.64
C ALA A 164 19.30 -0.80 -75.32
N GLY A 165 19.26 -1.98 -74.68
CA GLY A 165 18.62 -2.16 -73.38
C GLY A 165 19.32 -1.38 -72.26
N TYR A 166 20.66 -1.31 -72.25
CA TYR A 166 21.41 -0.49 -71.30
C TYR A 166 21.14 1.01 -71.48
N GLN A 167 21.15 1.50 -72.73
CA GLN A 167 20.88 2.91 -73.03
C GLN A 167 19.49 3.35 -72.54
N GLY A 168 18.46 2.52 -72.73
CA GLY A 168 17.12 2.78 -72.18
C GLY A 168 17.14 2.93 -70.66
N ARG A 169 17.74 1.97 -69.94
CA ARG A 169 17.85 2.01 -68.46
C ARG A 169 18.66 3.19 -67.96
N ALA A 170 19.70 3.60 -68.70
CA ALA A 170 20.53 4.74 -68.35
C ALA A 170 19.78 6.07 -68.52
N LEU A 171 18.97 6.21 -69.57
CA LEU A 171 18.08 7.37 -69.76
C LEU A 171 17.02 7.44 -68.65
N ASP A 172 16.38 6.31 -68.32
CA ASP A 172 15.40 6.23 -67.23
C ASP A 172 16.02 6.64 -65.89
N TYR A 173 17.26 6.19 -65.62
CA TYR A 173 17.93 6.52 -64.37
C TYR A 173 18.30 8.00 -64.27
N VAL A 174 18.82 8.60 -65.36
CA VAL A 174 19.11 10.03 -65.44
C VAL A 174 17.85 10.88 -65.28
N LEU A 175 16.71 10.44 -65.86
CA LEU A 175 15.42 11.08 -65.66
C LEU A 175 15.02 11.08 -64.17
N GLN A 176 15.08 9.92 -63.50
CA GLN A 176 14.74 9.82 -62.08
C GLN A 176 15.65 10.69 -61.19
N ILE A 177 16.94 10.77 -61.50
CA ILE A 177 17.89 11.65 -60.80
C ILE A 177 17.47 13.12 -60.91
N ASN A 178 17.18 13.58 -62.13
CA ASN A 178 16.81 14.96 -62.38
C ASN A 178 15.47 15.31 -61.70
N VAL A 179 14.50 14.39 -61.71
CA VAL A 179 13.20 14.55 -61.02
C VAL A 179 13.39 14.70 -59.51
N ILE A 180 14.19 13.85 -58.85
CA ILE A 180 14.43 13.94 -57.40
C ILE A 180 15.15 15.24 -57.02
N GLN A 181 16.09 15.69 -57.86
CA GLN A 181 16.82 16.93 -57.60
C GLN A 181 15.94 18.16 -57.55
N ASP A 182 14.91 18.21 -58.42
CA ASP A 182 13.93 19.29 -58.43
C ASP A 182 12.90 19.07 -57.31
N LYS A 183 12.44 17.83 -57.09
CA LYS A 183 11.44 17.48 -56.07
C LYS A 183 11.85 17.78 -54.63
N ARG A 184 13.09 17.44 -54.26
CA ARG A 184 13.59 17.69 -52.90
C ARG A 184 13.53 19.17 -52.49
N LYS A 185 13.64 20.11 -53.44
CA LYS A 185 13.69 21.53 -53.12
C LYS A 185 12.33 22.03 -52.69
N PHE A 186 11.31 21.80 -53.51
CA PHE A 186 9.98 22.32 -53.22
C PHE A 186 9.29 21.54 -52.08
N ASP A 187 9.46 20.22 -51.96
CA ASP A 187 8.83 19.46 -50.86
C ASP A 187 9.38 19.87 -49.48
N ILE A 188 10.69 20.17 -49.37
CA ILE A 188 11.29 20.66 -48.12
C ILE A 188 10.82 22.09 -47.82
N MET A 189 10.74 22.95 -48.82
CA MET A 189 10.25 24.32 -48.64
C MET A 189 8.77 24.35 -48.26
N GLU A 190 7.95 23.53 -48.92
CA GLU A 190 6.53 23.37 -48.62
C GLU A 190 6.30 22.78 -47.22
N PHE A 191 7.13 21.83 -46.80
CA PHE A 191 7.13 21.31 -45.42
C PHE A 191 7.34 22.43 -44.39
N VAL A 192 8.39 23.25 -44.56
CA VAL A 192 8.70 24.35 -43.62
C VAL A 192 7.61 25.42 -43.63
N LEU A 193 7.11 25.77 -44.82
CA LEU A 193 6.04 26.76 -44.97
C LEU A 193 4.79 26.34 -44.19
N ARG A 194 4.34 25.09 -44.34
CA ARG A 194 3.16 24.58 -43.62
C ARG A 194 3.34 24.54 -42.10
N LEU A 195 4.54 24.26 -41.62
CA LEU A 195 4.83 24.33 -40.18
C LEU A 195 4.67 25.75 -39.64
N VAL A 196 5.18 26.74 -40.36
CA VAL A 196 5.07 28.16 -39.96
C VAL A 196 3.63 28.64 -40.04
N GLU A 197 2.88 28.26 -41.08
CA GLU A 197 1.45 28.58 -41.22
C GLU A 197 0.62 28.01 -40.05
N ALA A 198 0.84 26.74 -39.70
CA ALA A 198 0.12 26.11 -38.58
C ALA A 198 0.42 26.82 -37.25
N GLN A 199 1.67 27.21 -37.01
CA GLN A 199 2.06 27.99 -35.83
C GLN A 199 1.40 29.37 -35.82
N ALA A 200 1.40 30.08 -36.95
CA ALA A 200 0.76 31.39 -37.05
C ALA A 200 -0.74 31.33 -36.70
N ILE A 201 -1.45 30.33 -37.21
CA ILE A 201 -2.87 30.10 -36.89
C ILE A 201 -3.04 29.83 -35.40
N TYR A 202 -2.21 28.97 -34.80
CA TYR A 202 -2.26 28.67 -33.37
C TYR A 202 -2.09 29.93 -32.50
N PHE A 203 -1.10 30.76 -32.80
CA PHE A 203 -0.86 32.00 -32.06
C PHE A 203 -1.98 33.02 -32.24
N GLN A 204 -2.54 33.11 -33.44
CA GLN A 204 -3.65 34.02 -33.73
C GLN A 204 -4.89 33.65 -32.91
N LEU A 205 -5.32 32.38 -32.96
CA LEU A 205 -6.47 31.90 -32.18
C LEU A 205 -6.25 32.11 -30.68
N GLY A 206 -5.04 31.81 -30.19
CA GLY A 206 -4.68 32.03 -28.80
C GLY A 206 -4.72 33.51 -28.38
N HIS A 207 -4.39 34.43 -29.28
CA HIS A 207 -4.42 35.86 -29.00
C HIS A 207 -5.85 36.40 -28.94
N GLU A 208 -6.71 35.99 -29.88
CA GLU A 208 -8.12 36.38 -29.94
C GLU A 208 -8.87 36.01 -28.65
N GLU A 209 -8.68 34.77 -28.17
CA GLU A 209 -9.27 34.28 -26.91
C GLU A 209 -8.80 35.05 -25.67
N LEU A 210 -7.51 35.33 -25.55
CA LEU A 210 -6.96 36.06 -24.39
C LEU A 210 -7.42 37.52 -24.37
N ASN A 211 -7.54 38.14 -25.53
CA ASN A 211 -8.07 39.49 -25.63
C ASN A 211 -9.53 39.55 -25.18
N GLY A 212 -10.34 38.53 -25.50
CA GLY A 212 -11.71 38.40 -25.02
C GLY A 212 -11.82 38.40 -23.49
N LEU A 213 -10.87 37.76 -22.80
CA LEU A 213 -10.80 37.74 -21.33
C LEU A 213 -10.18 38.99 -20.69
N GLY A 214 -9.57 39.89 -21.47
CA GLY A 214 -8.78 41.00 -20.94
C GLY A 214 -9.58 41.98 -20.06
N VAL A 215 -10.87 42.18 -20.36
CA VAL A 215 -11.76 43.01 -19.54
C VAL A 215 -12.07 42.32 -18.21
N TYR A 216 -12.45 41.05 -18.26
CA TYR A 216 -12.78 40.25 -17.09
C TYR A 216 -11.60 40.13 -16.12
N HIS A 217 -10.38 39.88 -16.64
CA HIS A 217 -9.17 39.81 -15.84
C HIS A 217 -8.92 41.09 -15.02
N LYS A 218 -9.14 42.27 -15.62
CA LYS A 218 -8.98 43.56 -14.92
C LYS A 218 -10.03 43.75 -13.83
N GLU A 219 -11.29 43.41 -14.13
CA GLU A 219 -12.38 43.53 -13.18
C GLU A 219 -12.19 42.59 -11.98
N LEU A 220 -11.84 41.33 -12.25
CA LEU A 220 -11.50 40.36 -11.20
C LEU A 220 -10.33 40.83 -10.33
N GLY A 221 -9.28 41.39 -10.93
CA GLY A 221 -8.14 41.94 -10.19
C GLY A 221 -8.54 43.06 -9.23
N ALA A 222 -9.44 43.95 -9.65
CA ALA A 222 -9.97 45.01 -8.79
C ALA A 222 -10.84 44.45 -7.64
N GLN A 223 -11.69 43.46 -7.93
CA GLN A 223 -12.51 42.80 -6.92
C GLN A 223 -11.65 42.04 -5.89
N LEU A 224 -10.62 41.32 -6.33
CA LEU A 224 -9.70 40.61 -5.45
C LEU A 224 -8.94 41.57 -4.52
N HIS A 225 -8.46 42.70 -5.05
CA HIS A 225 -7.80 43.72 -4.24
C HIS A 225 -8.73 44.29 -3.15
N LYS A 226 -10.02 44.49 -3.48
CA LYS A 226 -11.04 44.92 -2.51
C LYS A 226 -11.24 43.87 -1.41
N LEU A 227 -11.38 42.60 -1.76
CA LEU A 227 -11.54 41.50 -0.80
C LEU A 227 -10.36 41.37 0.17
N VAL A 228 -9.13 41.54 -0.34
CA VAL A 228 -7.91 41.51 0.51
C VAL A 228 -7.94 42.63 1.55
N LEU A 229 -8.38 43.84 1.17
CA LEU A 229 -8.51 44.96 2.10
C LEU A 229 -9.60 44.71 3.16
N GLU A 230 -10.75 44.16 2.74
CA GLU A 230 -11.84 43.82 3.65
C GLU A 230 -11.42 42.72 4.65
N SER A 231 -10.77 41.67 4.17
CA SER A 231 -10.22 40.59 5.02
C SER A 231 -9.18 41.10 6.02
N ALA A 232 -8.28 42.01 5.60
CA ALA A 232 -7.31 42.62 6.50
C ALA A 232 -7.96 43.46 7.60
N ARG A 233 -9.06 44.17 7.27
CA ARG A 233 -9.85 44.93 8.24
C ARG A 233 -10.54 44.01 9.24
N GLU A 234 -11.23 42.97 8.76
CA GLU A 234 -11.90 41.99 9.62
C GLU A 234 -10.94 41.26 10.56
N LYS A 235 -9.78 40.86 10.04
CA LYS A 235 -8.71 40.24 10.85
C LYS A 235 -8.29 41.16 11.99
N ARG A 236 -8.05 42.45 11.70
CA ARG A 236 -7.69 43.44 12.74
C ARG A 236 -8.79 43.58 13.79
N ASP A 237 -10.05 43.66 13.37
CA ASP A 237 -11.19 43.78 14.29
C ASP A 237 -11.32 42.51 15.16
N MET A 238 -11.09 41.32 14.61
CA MET A 238 -11.06 40.05 15.36
C MET A 238 -9.90 39.97 16.34
N GLU A 239 -8.70 40.40 15.94
CA GLU A 239 -7.52 40.45 16.81
C GLU A 239 -7.76 41.39 18.00
N GLN A 240 -8.37 42.55 17.77
CA GLN A 240 -8.76 43.47 18.84
C GLN A 240 -9.75 42.85 19.82
N LYS A 241 -10.81 42.20 19.32
CA LYS A 241 -11.78 41.48 20.18
C LYS A 241 -11.10 40.38 20.99
N HIS A 242 -10.18 39.64 20.38
CA HIS A 242 -9.43 38.58 21.05
C HIS A 242 -8.53 39.11 22.18
N VAL A 243 -7.88 40.26 21.99
CA VAL A 243 -7.10 40.92 23.06
C VAL A 243 -8.01 41.34 24.22
N LEU A 244 -9.16 41.96 23.92
CA LEU A 244 -10.12 42.38 24.94
C LEU A 244 -10.66 41.19 25.76
N LEU A 245 -11.02 40.09 25.09
CA LEU A 245 -11.48 38.88 25.78
C LEU A 245 -10.40 38.26 26.67
N LYS A 246 -9.15 38.25 26.20
CA LYS A 246 -8.02 37.81 27.03
C LYS A 246 -7.87 38.66 28.28
N GLU A 247 -7.97 39.98 28.17
CA GLU A 247 -7.88 40.89 29.32
C GLU A 247 -9.06 40.73 30.29
N GLN A 248 -10.24 40.34 29.80
CA GLN A 248 -11.48 40.27 30.58
C GLN A 248 -11.75 38.91 31.24
N GLU A 249 -11.36 37.78 30.63
CA GLU A 249 -11.66 36.41 31.11
C GLU A 249 -10.48 35.69 31.78
N LEU A 250 -9.32 36.35 31.95
CA LEU A 250 -8.15 35.77 32.65
C LEU A 250 -8.30 35.69 34.18
N SER A 251 -9.48 35.97 34.76
CA SER A 251 -9.74 35.76 36.19
C SER A 251 -9.74 34.27 36.59
N GLY A 252 -9.68 33.33 35.64
CA GLY A 252 -9.52 31.91 35.92
C GLY A 252 -10.71 31.28 36.64
N GLU A 253 -11.85 31.96 36.69
CA GLU A 253 -13.09 31.38 37.17
C GLU A 253 -13.63 30.41 36.12
N GLU A 254 -13.85 29.16 36.53
CA GLU A 254 -14.46 28.13 35.69
C GLU A 254 -15.84 28.61 35.22
N PRO A 255 -16.16 28.51 33.92
CA PRO A 255 -17.42 29.02 33.39
C PRO A 255 -18.59 28.34 34.11
N GLU A 256 -19.42 29.13 34.79
CA GLU A 256 -20.58 28.61 35.50
C GLU A 256 -21.53 27.93 34.50
N PRO A 257 -21.87 26.64 34.68
CA PRO A 257 -22.88 25.99 33.88
C PRO A 257 -24.22 26.64 34.20
N GLY A 258 -24.65 27.57 33.35
CA GLY A 258 -25.94 28.23 33.49
C GLY A 258 -27.06 27.21 33.39
N LEU A 259 -27.83 27.06 34.47
CA LEU A 259 -29.09 26.33 34.48
C LEU A 259 -30.05 27.00 33.48
N LYS A 260 -30.36 26.32 32.38
CA LYS A 260 -31.30 26.81 31.36
C LYS A 260 -32.58 25.98 31.44
N GLU A 261 -33.73 26.65 31.55
CA GLU A 261 -35.02 25.99 31.38
C GLU A 261 -35.25 25.72 29.88
N GLY A 262 -35.23 24.44 29.50
CA GLY A 262 -35.55 24.01 28.14
C GLY A 262 -37.00 23.54 28.01
N PRO A 263 -37.51 23.37 26.77
CA PRO A 263 -38.90 22.96 26.50
C PRO A 263 -39.30 21.55 26.99
N GLY A 264 -38.46 20.86 27.75
CA GLY A 264 -38.70 19.54 28.34
C GLY A 264 -38.14 19.37 29.76
N GLY A 265 -37.85 20.48 30.45
CA GLY A 265 -37.30 20.50 31.82
C GLY A 265 -35.97 21.24 31.94
N LEU A 266 -35.35 21.13 33.13
CA LEU A 266 -34.05 21.72 33.44
C LEU A 266 -32.94 21.12 32.55
N VAL A 267 -32.22 21.95 31.81
CA VAL A 267 -31.05 21.54 31.02
C VAL A 267 -29.79 22.13 31.65
N MET A 268 -28.91 21.24 32.05
CA MET A 268 -27.56 21.56 32.51
C MET A 268 -26.57 20.72 31.73
N GLU A 269 -25.52 21.35 31.22
CA GLU A 269 -24.44 20.69 30.49
C GLU A 269 -23.08 21.09 31.04
N GLY A 270 -22.14 20.16 31.05
CA GLY A 270 -20.78 20.45 31.51
C GLY A 270 -19.94 19.21 31.76
N HIS A 271 -18.67 19.42 32.11
CA HIS A 271 -17.75 18.32 32.37
C HIS A 271 -17.91 17.78 33.79
N LEU A 272 -17.93 16.46 33.91
CA LEU A 272 -17.76 15.74 35.18
C LEU A 272 -16.81 14.56 34.99
N PHE A 273 -16.14 14.16 36.07
CA PHE A 273 -15.42 12.90 36.13
C PHE A 273 -16.35 11.78 36.58
N LYS A 274 -16.34 10.66 35.87
CA LYS A 274 -17.12 9.45 36.19
C LYS A 274 -16.20 8.31 36.55
N ARG A 275 -16.52 7.60 37.64
CA ARG A 275 -15.85 6.35 38.01
C ARG A 275 -16.45 5.16 37.25
N ALA A 276 -15.59 4.31 36.69
CA ALA A 276 -16.00 3.05 36.08
C ALA A 276 -16.48 2.06 37.15
N SER A 277 -17.53 1.29 36.83
CA SER A 277 -18.08 0.24 37.70
C SER A 277 -17.30 -1.09 37.60
N ASN A 278 -16.16 -1.11 36.89
CA ASN A 278 -15.31 -2.28 36.73
C ASN A 278 -14.37 -2.44 37.95
N ALA A 279 -13.72 -3.60 38.07
CA ALA A 279 -12.83 -3.91 39.20
C ALA A 279 -11.65 -2.92 39.34
N PHE A 280 -11.27 -2.25 38.24
CA PHE A 280 -10.15 -1.30 38.18
C PHE A 280 -10.53 0.14 38.55
N LYS A 281 -11.83 0.44 38.82
CA LYS A 281 -12.36 1.71 39.38
C LYS A 281 -11.75 3.00 38.79
N THR A 282 -11.52 3.04 37.47
CA THR A 282 -10.85 4.17 36.82
C THR A 282 -11.77 5.39 36.68
N TRP A 283 -11.21 6.60 36.72
CA TRP A 283 -11.96 7.85 36.56
C TRP A 283 -11.77 8.42 35.16
N SER A 284 -12.85 8.93 34.56
CA SER A 284 -12.80 9.50 33.21
C SER A 284 -13.65 10.77 33.08
N ARG A 285 -13.08 11.82 32.48
CA ARG A 285 -13.79 13.08 32.21
C ARG A 285 -14.72 12.90 31.01
N ARG A 286 -15.98 13.30 31.14
CA ARG A 286 -17.01 13.22 30.08
C ARG A 286 -17.85 14.50 30.08
N TRP A 287 -18.45 14.82 28.94
CA TRP A 287 -19.46 15.89 28.85
C TRP A 287 -20.81 15.32 29.24
N PHE A 288 -21.36 15.79 30.35
CA PHE A 288 -22.65 15.37 30.86
C PHE A 288 -23.73 16.35 30.46
N THR A 289 -24.92 15.83 30.21
CA THR A 289 -26.11 16.63 29.91
C THR A 289 -27.28 16.05 30.68
N ILE A 290 -28.02 16.90 31.39
CA ILE A 290 -29.33 16.58 31.94
C ILE A 290 -30.36 17.03 30.91
N GLN A 291 -31.12 16.09 30.37
CA GLN A 291 -32.18 16.40 29.40
C GLN A 291 -33.29 15.36 29.51
N ASN A 292 -34.54 15.78 29.43
CA ASN A 292 -35.73 14.90 29.41
C ASN A 292 -35.78 13.90 30.59
N ASN A 293 -35.45 14.34 31.80
CA ASN A 293 -35.37 13.50 33.01
C ASN A 293 -34.36 12.34 32.92
N GLN A 294 -33.37 12.45 32.02
CA GLN A 294 -32.27 11.50 31.87
C GLN A 294 -30.93 12.19 32.16
N LEU A 295 -29.99 11.40 32.70
CA LEU A 295 -28.60 11.81 32.83
C LEU A 295 -27.78 11.08 31.76
N VAL A 296 -27.26 11.83 30.78
CA VAL A 296 -26.50 11.27 29.65
C VAL A 296 -25.09 11.86 29.62
N TYR A 297 -24.15 11.16 28.96
CA TYR A 297 -22.84 11.72 28.64
C TYR A 297 -22.35 11.40 27.23
N GLN A 298 -21.44 12.23 26.72
CA GLN A 298 -20.70 12.05 25.48
C GLN A 298 -19.18 12.04 25.76
N LYS A 299 -18.41 11.30 24.95
CA LYS A 299 -16.94 11.31 25.07
C LYS A 299 -16.32 12.40 24.20
N LYS A 300 -16.81 12.54 22.96
CA LYS A 300 -16.45 13.59 22.00
C LYS A 300 -17.69 14.24 21.41
N TYR A 301 -17.53 15.43 20.85
CA TYR A 301 -18.60 16.11 20.12
C TYR A 301 -19.14 15.22 18.99
N LYS A 302 -20.47 15.08 18.91
CA LYS A 302 -21.23 14.18 18.01
C LYS A 302 -21.17 12.66 18.31
N ASP A 303 -20.58 12.23 19.42
CA ASP A 303 -20.73 10.83 19.85
C ASP A 303 -22.19 10.54 20.25
N PRO A 304 -22.68 9.29 20.05
CA PRO A 304 -24.00 8.89 20.54
C PRO A 304 -24.07 9.07 22.07
N MET A 305 -25.13 9.72 22.54
CA MET A 305 -25.35 9.98 23.96
C MET A 305 -25.48 8.66 24.73
N THR A 306 -24.62 8.43 25.72
CA THR A 306 -24.69 7.25 26.59
C THR A 306 -25.53 7.58 27.81
N VAL A 307 -26.66 6.90 27.95
CA VAL A 307 -27.56 7.05 29.10
C VAL A 307 -26.92 6.41 30.34
N VAL A 308 -26.64 7.24 31.36
CA VAL A 308 -26.18 6.79 32.68
C VAL A 308 -27.37 6.35 33.52
N VAL A 309 -28.41 7.18 33.48
CA VAL A 309 -29.66 6.99 34.21
C VAL A 309 -30.80 7.20 33.24
N GLU A 310 -31.60 6.14 33.05
CA GLU A 310 -32.76 6.14 32.14
C GLU A 310 -33.93 6.96 32.67
N ASP A 311 -34.08 7.01 33.98
CA ASP A 311 -35.16 7.74 34.66
C ASP A 311 -34.66 8.30 35.99
N LEU A 312 -34.48 9.62 36.05
CA LEU A 312 -34.06 10.31 37.27
C LEU A 312 -35.10 10.22 38.38
N ARG A 313 -36.39 9.97 38.12
CA ARG A 313 -37.45 9.86 39.15
C ARG A 313 -37.14 8.82 40.21
N LEU A 314 -36.54 7.71 39.81
CA LEU A 314 -36.24 6.60 40.72
C LEU A 314 -34.88 6.76 41.40
N CYS A 315 -34.25 7.92 41.28
CA CYS A 315 -32.89 8.14 41.73
C CYS A 315 -32.83 9.01 42.99
N THR A 316 -31.76 8.83 43.75
CA THR A 316 -31.39 9.70 44.86
C THR A 316 -29.95 10.14 44.69
N VAL A 317 -29.66 11.38 45.08
CA VAL A 317 -28.30 11.93 45.07
C VAL A 317 -27.73 11.88 46.48
N LYS A 318 -26.54 11.30 46.63
CA LYS A 318 -25.83 11.20 47.91
C LYS A 318 -24.49 11.91 47.81
N LEU A 319 -24.18 12.73 48.81
CA LEU A 319 -22.82 13.23 49.00
C LEU A 319 -21.97 12.11 49.60
N CYS A 320 -20.74 11.96 49.11
CA CYS A 320 -19.83 10.90 49.54
C CYS A 320 -18.64 11.52 50.30
N PRO A 321 -18.79 11.85 51.59
CA PRO A 321 -17.70 12.43 52.38
C PRO A 321 -16.53 11.45 52.56
N ASP A 322 -16.80 10.15 52.58
CA ASP A 322 -15.79 9.09 52.74
C ASP A 322 -15.14 8.64 51.41
N SER A 323 -15.33 9.41 50.33
CA SER A 323 -14.71 9.15 49.02
C SER A 323 -13.21 9.51 49.04
N GLU A 324 -12.38 8.72 48.37
CA GLU A 324 -10.94 8.99 48.19
C GLU A 324 -10.66 10.33 47.46
N ARG A 325 -11.61 10.83 46.66
CA ARG A 325 -11.48 12.09 45.90
C ARG A 325 -12.45 13.15 46.41
N ARG A 326 -12.00 14.41 46.37
CA ARG A 326 -12.79 15.61 46.70
C ARG A 326 -13.91 15.83 45.69
N PHE A 327 -14.98 16.50 46.13
CA PHE A 327 -16.13 16.90 45.30
C PHE A 327 -16.86 15.75 44.61
N CYS A 328 -16.95 14.60 45.30
CA CYS A 328 -17.65 13.43 44.80
C CYS A 328 -19.10 13.35 45.29
N PHE A 329 -19.99 12.96 44.38
CA PHE A 329 -21.37 12.63 44.68
C PHE A 329 -21.78 11.36 43.93
N GLU A 330 -22.71 10.62 44.49
CA GLU A 330 -23.25 9.40 43.90
C GLU A 330 -24.71 9.60 43.50
N VAL A 331 -25.03 9.23 42.26
CA VAL A 331 -26.40 9.11 41.80
C VAL A 331 -26.78 7.62 41.88
N VAL A 332 -27.69 7.29 42.78
CA VAL A 332 -28.11 5.92 43.05
C VAL A 332 -29.48 5.69 42.43
N SER A 333 -29.56 4.76 41.47
CA SER A 333 -30.80 4.23 40.89
C SER A 333 -31.04 2.79 41.39
N PRO A 334 -32.24 2.21 41.17
CA PRO A 334 -32.57 0.86 41.64
C PRO A 334 -31.67 -0.25 41.05
N SER A 335 -31.11 -0.02 39.87
CA SER A 335 -30.31 -1.00 39.12
C SER A 335 -28.83 -0.64 39.00
N LYS A 336 -28.45 0.63 39.20
CA LYS A 336 -27.10 1.14 39.00
C LYS A 336 -26.78 2.25 39.99
N SER A 337 -25.55 2.29 40.49
CA SER A 337 -25.02 3.47 41.14
C SER A 337 -23.87 4.05 40.32
N CYS A 338 -23.85 5.37 40.18
CA CYS A 338 -22.83 6.08 39.42
C CYS A 338 -22.15 7.12 40.30
N LEU A 339 -20.85 6.98 40.49
CA LEU A 339 -20.03 7.94 41.23
C LEU A 339 -19.47 9.00 40.26
N LEU A 340 -19.75 10.25 40.57
CA LEU A 340 -19.37 11.42 39.79
C LEU A 340 -18.52 12.37 40.64
N GLN A 341 -17.69 13.18 40.00
CA GLN A 341 -16.84 14.18 40.62
C GLN A 341 -16.91 15.49 39.82
N ALA A 342 -17.15 16.59 40.53
CA ALA A 342 -17.09 17.95 40.01
C ALA A 342 -15.70 18.57 40.20
N ASP A 343 -15.40 19.63 39.47
CA ASP A 343 -14.08 20.28 39.48
C ASP A 343 -13.92 21.29 40.63
N SER A 344 -15.02 21.86 41.16
CA SER A 344 -15.04 22.78 42.29
C SER A 344 -16.20 22.50 43.26
N GLU A 345 -16.15 23.10 44.46
CA GLU A 345 -17.24 23.00 45.44
C GLU A 345 -18.51 23.67 44.94
N GLN A 346 -18.39 24.81 44.27
CA GLN A 346 -19.52 25.52 43.64
C GLN A 346 -20.16 24.66 42.55
N LEU A 347 -19.36 24.05 41.67
CA LEU A 347 -19.85 23.12 40.65
C LEU A 347 -20.50 21.88 41.27
N LEU A 348 -19.94 21.35 42.36
CA LEU A 348 -20.56 20.24 43.09
C LEU A 348 -21.97 20.61 43.57
N GLN A 349 -22.11 21.77 44.22
CA GLN A 349 -23.41 22.24 44.72
C GLN A 349 -24.40 22.47 43.57
N LEU A 350 -23.94 23.09 42.47
CA LEU A 350 -24.76 23.31 41.27
C LEU A 350 -25.21 22.00 40.64
N TRP A 351 -24.31 21.03 40.43
CA TRP A 351 -24.66 19.73 39.85
C TRP A 351 -25.58 18.93 40.76
N VAL A 352 -25.36 18.92 42.08
CA VAL A 352 -26.23 18.23 43.04
C VAL A 352 -27.61 18.87 43.05
N SER A 353 -27.68 20.21 43.12
CA SER A 353 -28.94 20.97 43.08
C SER A 353 -29.70 20.75 41.76
N ALA A 354 -29.00 20.74 40.62
CA ALA A 354 -29.60 20.52 39.31
C ALA A 354 -30.18 19.11 39.18
N VAL A 355 -29.44 18.08 39.63
CA VAL A 355 -29.94 16.70 39.61
C VAL A 355 -31.11 16.53 40.59
N GLN A 356 -31.05 17.10 41.80
CA GLN A 356 -32.16 17.06 42.77
C GLN A 356 -33.40 17.78 42.24
N SER A 357 -33.23 18.94 41.63
CA SER A 357 -34.33 19.69 40.99
C SER A 357 -34.93 18.89 39.85
N SER A 358 -34.11 18.27 39.00
CA SER A 358 -34.60 17.39 37.93
C SER A 358 -35.37 16.17 38.46
N ILE A 359 -34.93 15.57 39.57
CA ILE A 359 -35.66 14.49 40.24
C ILE A 359 -37.03 15.00 40.73
N ALA A 360 -37.07 16.15 41.40
CA ALA A 360 -38.30 16.75 41.93
C ALA A 360 -39.29 17.10 40.81
N THR A 361 -38.84 17.74 39.73
CA THR A 361 -39.66 18.04 38.54
C THR A 361 -40.22 16.76 37.93
N ALA A 362 -39.41 15.71 37.82
CA ALA A 362 -39.85 14.44 37.25
C ALA A 362 -40.87 13.71 38.14
N PHE A 363 -40.83 13.89 39.47
CA PHE A 363 -41.88 13.42 40.39
C PHE A 363 -43.19 14.21 40.25
N SER A 364 -43.12 15.55 40.15
CA SER A 364 -44.31 16.40 39.98
C SER A 364 -45.05 16.13 38.68
N GLN A 365 -44.33 15.90 37.58
CA GLN A 365 -44.91 15.52 36.28
C GLN A 365 -45.68 14.18 36.36
N ALA A 366 -45.24 13.23 37.19
CA ALA A 366 -45.92 11.94 37.37
C ALA A 366 -47.20 12.03 38.23
N GLN A 367 -47.32 13.09 39.05
CA GLN A 367 -48.49 13.32 39.90
C GLN A 367 -49.61 14.03 39.13
N GLU A 368 -49.28 14.84 38.12
CA GLU A 368 -50.24 15.41 37.16
C GLU A 368 -50.79 14.33 36.19
N ASP A 369 -49.97 13.36 35.77
CA ASP A 369 -50.41 12.22 34.92
C ASP A 369 -51.32 11.20 35.67
N ARG A 370 -51.31 11.21 37.01
CA ARG A 370 -52.23 10.38 37.83
C ARG A 370 -53.52 11.11 38.26
N GLY A 371 -53.63 12.42 38.00
CA GLY A 371 -54.77 13.24 38.43
C GLY A 371 -55.95 13.32 37.45
N SER A 372 -55.86 12.69 36.27
CA SER A 372 -56.81 12.91 35.16
C SER A 372 -57.74 11.73 34.83
N LEU A 373 -57.91 10.76 35.74
CA LEU A 373 -58.80 9.60 35.52
C LEU A 373 -59.66 9.28 36.75
N ASP A 374 -60.62 10.16 37.07
CA ASP A 374 -61.87 9.71 37.71
C ASP A 374 -63.03 10.68 37.44
N GLN A 375 -63.73 10.46 36.33
CA GLN A 375 -65.18 10.70 36.17
C GLN A 375 -65.64 10.07 34.85
N GLY A 376 -66.37 8.97 34.93
CA GLY A 376 -67.11 8.40 33.80
C GLY A 376 -68.22 9.33 33.31
N PRO A 377 -68.91 9.01 32.19
CA PRO A 377 -69.77 7.84 32.23
C PRO A 377 -69.88 7.00 30.94
N CYS A 378 -70.26 5.72 31.16
CA CYS A 378 -71.01 4.77 30.33
C CYS A 378 -70.79 4.72 28.80
N HIS A 379 -70.48 3.53 28.27
CA HIS A 379 -71.45 2.67 27.56
C HIS A 379 -70.83 1.33 27.15
N SER A 380 -71.52 0.26 27.56
CA SER A 380 -71.79 -0.98 26.79
C SER A 380 -70.65 -1.93 26.37
N ALA A 381 -70.51 -2.96 27.19
CA ALA A 381 -70.79 -4.37 26.87
C ALA A 381 -69.96 -5.17 25.84
N SER A 382 -69.66 -6.40 26.28
CA SER A 382 -69.30 -7.62 25.53
C SER A 382 -67.85 -7.72 25.07
N GLY A 383 -67.11 -8.80 25.28
CA GLY A 383 -67.41 -10.11 25.84
C GLY A 383 -66.23 -11.05 25.55
N LEU A 384 -66.22 -12.18 26.27
CA LEU A 384 -65.38 -13.38 26.12
C LEU A 384 -63.89 -13.24 26.47
N ALA A 385 -63.40 -13.84 27.57
CA ALA A 385 -63.32 -15.27 27.93
C ALA A 385 -62.14 -16.02 27.29
N SER A 386 -61.15 -16.28 28.15
CA SER A 386 -60.49 -17.57 28.36
C SER A 386 -59.71 -18.20 27.22
N THR A 387 -58.39 -18.37 27.41
CA THR A 387 -57.79 -19.72 27.44
C THR A 387 -56.36 -19.69 27.99
N LEU A 388 -56.13 -20.56 28.99
CA LEU A 388 -54.84 -21.00 29.50
C LEU A 388 -54.21 -21.99 28.51
N ALA A 389 -52.88 -21.92 28.30
CA ALA A 389 -52.01 -23.09 28.36
C ALA A 389 -50.50 -22.75 28.33
N CYS A 390 -49.85 -23.32 29.34
CA CYS A 390 -48.44 -23.43 29.71
C CYS A 390 -47.39 -23.79 28.63
N GLY A 391 -46.14 -23.40 28.97
CA GLY A 391 -44.89 -24.12 28.66
C GLY A 391 -43.88 -23.21 27.95
N GLY A 392 -42.67 -22.92 28.42
CA GLY A 392 -41.89 -23.35 29.59
C GLY A 392 -40.41 -23.15 29.23
N ALA A 393 -39.65 -22.44 30.09
CA ALA A 393 -38.17 -22.39 30.18
C ALA A 393 -37.38 -21.89 28.94
N SER A 394 -36.27 -21.15 28.99
CA SER A 394 -35.42 -20.62 30.05
C SER A 394 -34.61 -19.49 29.39
N ARG A 395 -34.70 -18.25 29.89
CA ARG A 395 -33.81 -17.15 29.51
C ARG A 395 -32.99 -16.78 30.73
N GLY A 396 -31.79 -17.35 30.81
CA GLY A 396 -30.77 -17.04 31.81
C GLY A 396 -29.66 -16.19 31.22
N THR A 397 -29.59 -14.96 31.72
CA THR A 397 -28.36 -14.20 32.05
C THR A 397 -27.43 -13.72 30.94
N GLY A 398 -27.34 -12.40 30.81
CA GLY A 398 -26.19 -11.70 30.25
C GLY A 398 -24.99 -11.65 31.21
N ARG A 399 -23.80 -11.37 30.67
CA ARG A 399 -22.61 -10.99 31.44
C ARG A 399 -21.70 -10.14 30.54
N GLY A 400 -21.23 -9.00 31.06
CA GLY A 400 -20.33 -8.09 30.35
C GLY A 400 -19.03 -8.79 29.92
N SER A 401 -18.69 -8.64 28.65
CA SER A 401 -17.46 -9.23 28.08
C SER A 401 -16.26 -8.31 28.36
N SER A 402 -15.27 -8.84 29.06
CA SER A 402 -13.95 -8.22 29.26
C SER A 402 -13.27 -7.97 27.90
N VAL A 403 -12.26 -7.08 27.82
CA VAL A 403 -11.46 -6.86 26.60
C VAL A 403 -10.92 -8.19 26.04
N ALA A 404 -10.53 -9.12 26.92
CA ALA A 404 -10.10 -10.47 26.55
C ALA A 404 -11.22 -11.33 25.92
N GLY A 405 -12.47 -11.15 26.36
CA GLY A 405 -13.62 -11.80 25.73
C GLY A 405 -13.92 -11.29 24.31
N ARG A 406 -13.47 -10.08 23.94
CA ARG A 406 -13.58 -9.56 22.57
C ARG A 406 -12.59 -10.21 21.61
N VAL A 407 -11.33 -10.40 22.04
CA VAL A 407 -10.29 -11.04 21.21
C VAL A 407 -10.66 -12.48 20.90
N ALA A 408 -11.09 -13.24 21.91
CA ALA A 408 -11.56 -14.61 21.72
C ALA A 408 -12.73 -14.66 20.72
N ALA A 409 -13.73 -13.79 20.86
CA ALA A 409 -14.86 -13.73 19.94
C ALA A 409 -14.45 -13.37 18.50
N GLN A 410 -13.55 -12.40 18.32
CA GLN A 410 -13.07 -11.97 17.01
C GLN A 410 -12.29 -13.09 16.32
N VAL A 411 -11.31 -13.70 16.98
CA VAL A 411 -10.50 -14.79 16.40
C VAL A 411 -11.34 -16.04 16.14
N GLN A 412 -12.31 -16.37 17.00
CA GLN A 412 -13.19 -17.53 16.83
C GLN A 412 -14.26 -17.33 15.75
N SER A 413 -14.59 -16.08 15.37
CA SER A 413 -15.54 -15.80 14.28
C SER A 413 -15.01 -16.15 12.89
N VAL A 414 -13.68 -16.29 12.74
CA VAL A 414 -13.03 -16.75 11.51
C VAL A 414 -13.44 -18.19 11.22
N GLU A 415 -13.69 -18.50 9.95
CA GLU A 415 -14.11 -19.83 9.54
C GLU A 415 -13.13 -20.91 10.04
N GLY A 416 -13.69 -21.96 10.67
CA GLY A 416 -12.91 -23.06 11.26
C GLY A 416 -12.22 -22.77 12.60
N ASN A 417 -12.16 -21.51 13.06
CA ASN A 417 -11.52 -21.17 14.35
C ASN A 417 -12.40 -21.47 15.58
N ALA A 418 -13.70 -21.70 15.39
CA ALA A 418 -14.64 -22.13 16.43
C ALA A 418 -14.35 -23.54 16.99
N GLN A 419 -13.47 -24.30 16.34
CA GLN A 419 -13.01 -25.62 16.76
C GLN A 419 -11.48 -25.67 16.78
N CYS A 420 -10.89 -26.46 17.67
CA CYS A 420 -9.45 -26.66 17.76
C CYS A 420 -8.88 -27.17 16.42
N CYS A 421 -7.80 -26.56 15.97
CA CYS A 421 -7.15 -26.88 14.70
C CYS A 421 -6.79 -28.37 14.57
N ASP A 422 -6.36 -29.04 15.64
CA ASP A 422 -5.83 -30.40 15.55
C ASP A 422 -6.81 -31.50 15.99
N CYS A 423 -7.69 -31.26 16.96
CA CYS A 423 -8.61 -32.29 17.48
C CYS A 423 -10.09 -31.94 17.37
N ARG A 424 -10.43 -30.77 16.79
CA ARG A 424 -11.80 -30.27 16.59
C ARG A 424 -12.63 -30.08 17.87
N GLU A 425 -11.98 -29.98 19.02
CA GLU A 425 -12.65 -29.59 20.28
C GLU A 425 -13.31 -28.21 20.09
N PRO A 426 -14.60 -28.03 20.42
CA PRO A 426 -15.27 -26.74 20.27
C PRO A 426 -14.69 -25.68 21.23
N ALA A 427 -14.87 -24.40 20.88
CA ALA A 427 -14.51 -23.24 21.68
C ALA A 427 -13.05 -23.24 22.20
N PRO A 428 -12.04 -23.28 21.30
CA PRO A 428 -10.64 -23.22 21.71
C PRO A 428 -10.28 -21.85 22.33
N GLU A 429 -9.71 -21.85 23.53
CA GLU A 429 -9.31 -20.64 24.26
C GLU A 429 -7.81 -20.33 24.16
N TRP A 430 -7.06 -21.06 23.33
CA TRP A 430 -5.63 -20.82 23.07
C TRP A 430 -5.38 -20.65 21.58
N ALA A 431 -4.25 -20.07 21.22
CA ALA A 431 -3.81 -19.89 19.85
C ALA A 431 -2.30 -20.01 19.71
N SER A 432 -1.82 -20.41 18.53
CA SER A 432 -0.41 -20.34 18.15
C SER A 432 -0.17 -19.15 17.24
N ILE A 433 0.44 -18.08 17.75
CA ILE A 433 0.53 -16.79 17.06
C ILE A 433 1.44 -16.79 15.83
N ASN A 434 2.45 -17.66 15.77
CA ASN A 434 3.32 -17.82 14.61
C ASN A 434 2.71 -18.68 13.50
N LEU A 435 1.77 -19.58 13.86
CA LEU A 435 1.10 -20.47 12.91
C LEU A 435 -0.25 -19.89 12.46
N GLY A 436 -0.89 -19.04 13.25
CA GLY A 436 -2.22 -18.51 12.92
C GLY A 436 -3.39 -19.44 13.27
N VAL A 437 -3.23 -20.36 14.22
CA VAL A 437 -4.24 -21.40 14.55
C VAL A 437 -4.80 -21.32 15.96
N THR A 438 -6.03 -21.77 16.17
CA THR A 438 -6.67 -21.91 17.49
C THR A 438 -6.57 -23.33 18.05
N LEU A 439 -6.36 -23.45 19.36
CA LEU A 439 -6.02 -24.68 20.06
C LEU A 439 -6.85 -24.82 21.35
N CYS A 440 -7.28 -26.05 21.66
CA CYS A 440 -7.85 -26.36 22.98
C CYS A 440 -6.75 -26.53 24.03
N ILE A 441 -7.11 -26.63 25.31
CA ILE A 441 -6.16 -26.74 26.43
C ILE A 441 -5.16 -27.90 26.28
N GLN A 442 -5.62 -29.03 25.73
CA GLN A 442 -4.77 -30.22 25.59
C GLN A 442 -3.79 -30.08 24.43
N CYS A 443 -4.26 -29.65 23.25
CA CYS A 443 -3.40 -29.42 22.09
C CYS A 443 -2.43 -28.26 22.35
N SER A 444 -2.86 -27.20 23.04
CA SER A 444 -1.99 -26.09 23.41
C SER A 444 -0.86 -26.54 24.35
N GLY A 445 -1.12 -27.47 25.28
CA GLY A 445 -0.10 -28.11 26.10
C GLY A 445 0.94 -28.91 25.29
N ILE A 446 0.52 -29.59 24.22
CA ILE A 446 1.42 -30.34 23.32
C ILE A 446 2.23 -29.37 22.44
N HIS A 447 1.59 -28.33 21.91
CA HIS A 447 2.29 -27.29 21.14
C HIS A 447 3.39 -26.61 21.97
N ARG A 448 3.16 -26.39 23.27
CA ARG A 448 4.19 -25.90 24.19
C ARG A 448 5.37 -26.85 24.33
N SER A 449 5.14 -28.17 24.33
CA SER A 449 6.23 -29.16 24.43
C SER A 449 7.06 -29.31 23.16
N LEU A 450 6.58 -28.83 22.00
CA LEU A 450 7.40 -28.77 20.78
C LEU A 450 8.50 -27.71 20.86
N GLY A 451 8.32 -26.69 21.71
CA GLY A 451 9.23 -25.55 21.82
C GLY A 451 8.82 -24.35 20.95
N VAL A 452 9.30 -23.18 21.34
CA VAL A 452 8.90 -21.87 20.77
C VAL A 452 9.29 -21.68 19.30
N HIS A 453 10.23 -22.47 18.79
CA HIS A 453 10.65 -22.47 17.39
C HIS A 453 9.63 -23.16 16.47
N PHE A 454 8.74 -24.00 17.03
CA PHE A 454 7.66 -24.64 16.28
C PHE A 454 6.31 -23.94 16.53
N SER A 455 5.98 -23.66 17.80
CA SER A 455 4.69 -23.05 18.14
C SER A 455 4.80 -22.09 19.32
N LYS A 456 4.30 -20.87 19.12
CA LYS A 456 4.24 -19.81 20.11
C LYS A 456 2.82 -19.70 20.66
N VAL A 457 2.56 -20.38 21.77
CA VAL A 457 1.20 -20.48 22.34
C VAL A 457 0.86 -19.28 23.24
N ARG A 458 -0.32 -18.70 23.02
CA ARG A 458 -0.97 -17.66 23.84
C ARG A 458 -2.41 -18.04 24.19
N SER A 459 -2.91 -17.59 25.32
CA SER A 459 -4.32 -17.67 25.69
C SER A 459 -5.09 -16.53 25.06
N LEU A 460 -6.26 -16.83 24.47
CA LEU A 460 -7.17 -15.83 23.91
C LEU A 460 -7.91 -15.03 24.99
N THR A 461 -8.00 -15.57 26.21
CA THR A 461 -8.80 -15.00 27.31
C THR A 461 -7.96 -14.48 28.47
N LEU A 462 -6.69 -14.92 28.61
CA LEU A 462 -5.83 -14.55 29.74
C LEU A 462 -4.64 -13.66 29.37
N ASP A 463 -4.14 -13.72 28.13
CA ASP A 463 -2.99 -12.92 27.71
C ASP A 463 -3.42 -11.58 27.09
N SER A 464 -2.54 -10.57 27.12
CA SER A 464 -2.69 -9.33 26.37
C SER A 464 -2.36 -9.54 24.89
N TRP A 465 -3.17 -8.97 24.00
CA TRP A 465 -3.00 -9.11 22.56
C TRP A 465 -2.79 -7.75 21.90
N GLU A 466 -1.77 -7.68 21.04
CA GLU A 466 -1.53 -6.52 20.18
C GLU A 466 -2.52 -6.54 18.99
N PRO A 467 -3.01 -5.38 18.52
CA PRO A 467 -3.98 -5.29 17.43
C PRO A 467 -3.54 -6.01 16.14
N GLU A 468 -2.26 -5.91 15.78
CA GLU A 468 -1.68 -6.50 14.58
C GLU A 468 -1.67 -8.03 14.65
N LEU A 469 -1.47 -8.59 15.86
CA LEU A 469 -1.54 -10.03 16.09
C LEU A 469 -2.96 -10.57 15.95
N VAL A 470 -3.96 -9.82 16.43
CA VAL A 470 -5.37 -10.21 16.25
C VAL A 470 -5.74 -10.23 14.78
N LYS A 471 -5.31 -9.22 14.00
CA LYS A 471 -5.53 -9.17 12.55
C LYS A 471 -4.79 -10.29 11.82
N LEU A 472 -3.55 -10.60 12.22
CA LEU A 472 -2.81 -11.74 11.68
C LEU A 472 -3.57 -13.06 11.88
N MET A 473 -4.14 -13.28 13.06
CA MET A 473 -4.96 -14.45 13.36
C MET A 473 -6.25 -14.51 12.53
N CYS A 474 -6.82 -13.35 12.18
CA CYS A 474 -8.02 -13.25 11.35
C CYS A 474 -7.76 -13.52 9.87
N GLU A 475 -6.55 -13.22 9.36
CA GLU A 475 -6.19 -13.38 7.95
C GLU A 475 -5.74 -14.82 7.60
N LEU A 476 -5.16 -15.56 8.55
CA LEU A 476 -4.74 -16.96 8.37
C LEU A 476 -5.84 -17.97 8.76
N GLY A 477 -6.00 -18.21 10.05
CA GLY A 477 -7.00 -19.14 10.59
C GLY A 477 -6.74 -20.63 10.32
N ASN A 478 -7.56 -21.47 10.96
CA ASN A 478 -7.43 -22.92 10.92
C ASN A 478 -7.67 -23.53 9.54
N VAL A 479 -8.55 -22.93 8.72
CA VAL A 479 -8.87 -23.45 7.39
C VAL A 479 -7.64 -23.39 6.49
N VAL A 480 -6.99 -22.23 6.39
CA VAL A 480 -5.78 -22.02 5.58
C VAL A 480 -4.66 -22.95 6.03
N ILE A 481 -4.39 -23.00 7.34
CA ILE A 481 -3.28 -23.82 7.85
C ILE A 481 -3.54 -25.31 7.70
N ASN A 482 -4.80 -25.77 7.81
CA ASN A 482 -5.13 -27.15 7.49
C ASN A 482 -5.03 -27.42 5.99
N GLN A 483 -5.40 -26.50 5.10
CA GLN A 483 -5.19 -26.70 3.66
C GLN A 483 -3.72 -26.97 3.31
N ILE A 484 -2.78 -26.37 4.05
CA ILE A 484 -1.34 -26.59 3.92
C ILE A 484 -0.94 -27.90 4.61
N TYR A 485 -1.04 -27.93 5.95
CA TYR A 485 -0.48 -28.99 6.80
C TYR A 485 -1.30 -30.28 6.83
N GLU A 486 -2.49 -30.30 6.23
CA GLU A 486 -3.39 -31.44 6.16
C GLU A 486 -3.74 -31.85 4.71
N ALA A 487 -3.05 -31.26 3.72
CA ALA A 487 -3.34 -31.40 2.28
C ALA A 487 -3.52 -32.86 1.82
N ARG A 488 -2.69 -33.79 2.32
CA ARG A 488 -2.67 -35.20 1.89
C ARG A 488 -3.32 -36.18 2.86
N ILE A 489 -4.08 -35.70 3.85
CA ILE A 489 -4.78 -36.61 4.79
C ILE A 489 -5.70 -37.57 4.03
N GLN A 490 -6.46 -37.06 3.06
CA GLN A 490 -7.41 -37.86 2.29
C GLN A 490 -6.70 -38.95 1.48
N GLU A 491 -5.58 -38.63 0.83
CA GLU A 491 -4.75 -39.60 0.10
C GLU A 491 -4.18 -40.69 0.99
N MET A 492 -3.72 -40.32 2.19
CA MET A 492 -3.03 -41.24 3.10
C MET A 492 -3.99 -42.01 4.04
N SER A 493 -5.30 -41.75 3.95
CA SER A 493 -6.34 -42.42 4.76
C SER A 493 -6.10 -42.35 6.28
N VAL A 494 -5.45 -41.28 6.76
CA VAL A 494 -5.13 -41.11 8.19
C VAL A 494 -6.30 -40.43 8.90
N LYS A 495 -6.72 -40.95 10.05
CA LYS A 495 -7.82 -40.36 10.84
C LYS A 495 -7.30 -39.31 11.82
N LYS A 496 -7.89 -38.11 11.77
CA LYS A 496 -7.64 -37.02 12.72
C LYS A 496 -8.22 -37.37 14.10
N PRO A 497 -7.53 -37.09 15.22
CA PRO A 497 -8.05 -37.33 16.56
C PRO A 497 -9.30 -36.49 16.84
N GLY A 498 -10.28 -37.05 17.53
CA GLY A 498 -11.50 -36.35 17.93
C GLY A 498 -11.47 -35.83 19.38
N PRO A 499 -12.50 -35.05 19.81
CA PRO A 499 -12.64 -34.52 21.17
C PRO A 499 -12.63 -35.60 22.27
N THR A 500 -13.32 -36.72 22.02
CA THR A 500 -13.62 -37.77 23.00
C THR A 500 -13.27 -39.19 22.50
N CYS A 501 -12.15 -39.37 21.79
CA CYS A 501 -11.82 -40.70 21.28
C CYS A 501 -11.41 -41.66 22.41
N SER A 502 -12.19 -42.72 22.64
CA SER A 502 -11.74 -43.91 23.38
C SER A 502 -12.48 -45.17 22.95
N ARG A 503 -11.72 -46.27 22.92
CA ARG A 503 -12.11 -47.69 22.86
C ARG A 503 -12.49 -48.28 21.49
N LYS A 504 -11.48 -48.70 20.73
CA LYS A 504 -11.49 -50.06 20.17
C LYS A 504 -10.19 -50.78 20.52
N LYS A 505 -10.30 -51.89 21.24
CA LYS A 505 -9.28 -52.95 21.25
C LYS A 505 -9.23 -53.50 19.83
N ASP A 506 -8.13 -53.32 19.11
CA ASP A 506 -7.82 -54.16 17.95
C ASP A 506 -6.96 -55.34 18.43
N PRO A 507 -7.49 -56.57 18.48
CA PRO A 507 -6.72 -57.74 18.84
C PRO A 507 -6.00 -58.24 17.58
N LYS A 508 -4.95 -57.57 17.10
CA LYS A 508 -3.99 -58.08 16.10
C LYS A 508 -2.90 -57.05 15.78
N LYS A 509 -1.91 -56.92 16.67
CA LYS A 509 -0.51 -56.57 16.32
C LYS A 509 0.44 -56.80 17.50
N GLY A 510 0.33 -58.00 18.10
CA GLY A 510 1.40 -58.57 18.90
C GLY A 510 2.24 -59.49 18.02
N ARG A 511 3.35 -58.97 17.48
CA ARG A 511 4.58 -59.68 17.02
C ARG A 511 5.31 -58.86 15.95
N HIS A 512 6.09 -57.86 16.36
CA HIS A 512 7.39 -57.49 15.78
C HIS A 512 7.86 -56.16 16.38
N LEU A 513 8.59 -56.24 17.50
CA LEU A 513 9.79 -55.43 17.79
C LEU A 513 10.26 -55.75 19.23
N ARG A 514 10.88 -56.92 19.37
CA ARG A 514 11.97 -57.11 20.33
C ARG A 514 13.17 -57.54 19.49
N ARG A 515 14.35 -56.96 19.75
CA ARG A 515 15.59 -56.93 18.95
C ARG A 515 15.59 -55.75 17.97
N LEU A 516 16.47 -54.74 18.04
CA LEU A 516 17.77 -54.63 18.70
C LEU A 516 17.95 -53.19 19.25
N GLY A 517 18.18 -53.09 20.55
CA GLY A 517 19.08 -52.09 21.10
C GLY A 517 20.31 -52.85 21.58
N ALA A 518 21.48 -52.57 20.97
CA ALA A 518 22.79 -52.92 21.52
C ALA A 518 23.85 -52.08 20.81
N LEU A 519 24.84 -51.63 21.60
CA LEU A 519 25.99 -50.77 21.29
C LEU A 519 25.66 -49.26 21.34
N GLY A 520 26.10 -48.46 22.32
CA GLY A 520 27.03 -48.65 23.44
C GLY A 520 27.77 -47.32 23.69
N LEU A 521 27.84 -46.88 24.97
CA LEU A 521 28.88 -46.02 25.60
C LEU A 521 29.06 -44.59 25.01
N GLN A 522 29.42 -43.50 25.69
CA GLN A 522 29.69 -43.07 27.06
C GLN A 522 29.96 -41.54 26.91
N GLY A 523 29.57 -40.67 27.85
CA GLY A 523 30.11 -39.29 27.79
C GLY A 523 29.43 -38.21 28.62
N LYS A 524 29.80 -38.15 29.90
CA LYS A 524 29.96 -36.97 30.78
C LYS A 524 28.77 -36.03 31.06
N MET A 525 28.27 -36.22 32.28
CA MET A 525 27.64 -35.25 33.17
C MET A 525 28.63 -34.11 33.53
N ILE A 526 28.23 -32.85 33.38
CA ILE A 526 28.75 -31.71 34.14
C ILE A 526 27.54 -30.91 34.65
N LEU A 527 27.47 -30.73 35.97
CA LEU A 527 26.44 -30.02 36.70
C LEU A 527 26.45 -28.51 36.42
N PHE A 528 25.26 -27.90 36.36
CA PHE A 528 24.94 -26.70 37.16
C PHE A 528 23.47 -26.76 37.60
N SER A 529 23.21 -26.12 38.73
CA SER A 529 22.27 -26.49 39.77
C SER A 529 20.90 -25.81 39.71
N SER A 530 19.91 -26.49 40.32
CA SER A 530 18.72 -25.94 41.01
C SER A 530 17.49 -25.54 40.18
N PHE A 531 16.65 -26.51 39.83
CA PHE A 531 15.17 -26.38 39.83
C PHE A 531 14.53 -27.77 40.09
N PRO A 532 13.38 -27.88 40.78
CA PRO A 532 12.81 -29.15 41.19
C PRO A 532 12.23 -29.93 40.00
N LEU A 533 12.46 -31.25 39.98
CA LEU A 533 11.93 -32.23 39.03
C LEU A 533 10.39 -32.14 38.90
N PRO A 534 9.81 -32.23 37.69
CA PRO A 534 8.37 -32.44 37.55
C PRO A 534 8.03 -33.93 37.79
N LEU A 535 7.03 -34.15 38.65
CA LEU A 535 6.37 -35.43 38.86
C LEU A 535 5.86 -35.99 37.52
N TYR A 536 6.31 -37.20 37.19
CA TYR A 536 5.89 -37.96 36.01
C TYR A 536 4.46 -38.49 36.23
N PHE A 537 3.45 -37.74 35.78
CA PHE A 537 2.09 -38.27 35.66
C PHE A 537 2.00 -39.10 34.37
N PRO A 538 1.53 -40.37 34.40
CA PRO A 538 1.33 -41.15 33.19
C PRO A 538 0.26 -40.48 32.31
N SER A 539 0.66 -40.09 31.10
CA SER A 539 -0.21 -39.48 30.09
C SER A 539 -1.38 -40.41 29.73
N THR A 540 -2.61 -39.90 29.69
CA THR A 540 -3.79 -40.65 29.22
C THR A 540 -3.62 -41.05 27.75
N PRO A 541 -4.16 -42.21 27.29
CA PRO A 541 -4.02 -42.68 25.91
C PRO A 541 -4.46 -41.65 24.84
N ILE A 542 -5.47 -40.83 25.19
CA ILE A 542 -6.01 -39.76 24.33
C ILE A 542 -4.97 -38.66 24.07
N ARG A 543 -4.15 -38.33 25.07
CA ARG A 543 -3.09 -37.33 24.92
C ARG A 543 -1.99 -37.82 23.98
N GLN A 544 -1.64 -39.11 24.05
CA GLN A 544 -0.63 -39.72 23.19
C GLN A 544 -1.06 -39.73 21.71
N GLU A 545 -2.34 -39.98 21.42
CA GLU A 545 -2.89 -39.89 20.06
C GLU A 545 -2.83 -38.46 19.51
N LYS A 546 -3.22 -37.46 20.31
CA LYS A 546 -3.13 -36.03 19.94
C LYS A 546 -1.68 -35.59 19.75
N GLU A 547 -0.76 -36.07 20.58
CA GLU A 547 0.67 -35.77 20.50
C GLU A 547 1.31 -36.34 19.22
N ALA A 548 1.04 -37.60 18.91
CA ALA A 548 1.51 -38.22 17.67
C ALA A 548 0.97 -37.50 16.42
N TRP A 549 -0.30 -37.05 16.45
CA TRP A 549 -0.90 -36.27 15.37
C TRP A 549 -0.19 -34.93 15.15
N ILE A 550 -0.04 -34.16 16.23
CA ILE A 550 0.57 -32.82 16.17
C ILE A 550 2.04 -32.92 15.73
N HIS A 551 2.78 -33.93 16.21
CA HIS A 551 4.15 -34.19 15.78
C HIS A 551 4.22 -34.57 14.29
N ALA A 552 3.33 -35.47 13.84
CA ALA A 552 3.22 -35.83 12.42
C ALA A 552 2.90 -34.63 11.53
N LYS A 553 2.03 -33.73 12.00
CA LYS A 553 1.56 -32.55 11.27
C LYS A 553 2.64 -31.49 11.15
N TYR A 554 3.19 -30.98 12.25
CA TYR A 554 4.06 -29.80 12.22
C TYR A 554 5.56 -30.11 12.25
N VAL A 555 5.97 -31.20 12.90
CA VAL A 555 7.41 -31.55 13.04
C VAL A 555 7.86 -32.41 11.87
N GLU A 556 7.14 -33.50 11.61
CA GLU A 556 7.47 -34.43 10.54
C GLU A 556 6.90 -34.00 9.19
N LYS A 557 5.96 -33.05 9.20
CA LYS A 557 5.35 -32.46 7.99
C LYS A 557 4.77 -33.53 7.05
N LYS A 558 4.23 -34.61 7.62
CA LYS A 558 3.86 -35.85 6.91
C LYS A 558 2.78 -35.64 5.84
N PHE A 559 1.87 -34.69 6.06
CA PHE A 559 0.70 -34.49 5.21
C PHE A 559 0.86 -33.38 4.16
N LEU A 560 2.03 -32.75 4.05
CA LEU A 560 2.30 -31.74 3.02
C LEU A 560 2.35 -32.36 1.62
N THR A 561 1.88 -31.62 0.62
CA THR A 561 2.13 -31.87 -0.81
C THR A 561 3.63 -31.82 -1.09
N LYS A 562 4.18 -32.74 -1.90
CA LYS A 562 5.60 -32.67 -2.26
C LYS A 562 5.77 -31.72 -3.44
N LEU A 563 6.58 -30.67 -3.29
CA LEU A 563 6.96 -29.80 -4.40
C LEU A 563 7.66 -30.61 -5.51
N PRO A 564 7.49 -30.25 -6.80
CA PRO A 564 8.22 -30.89 -7.89
C PRO A 564 9.72 -30.68 -7.69
N VAL A 565 10.47 -31.78 -7.64
CA VAL A 565 11.92 -31.76 -7.43
C VAL A 565 12.60 -31.18 -8.68
N VAL A 566 12.97 -29.90 -8.64
CA VAL A 566 13.89 -29.32 -9.63
C VAL A 566 15.26 -29.95 -9.40
N ARG A 567 15.72 -30.80 -10.34
CA ARG A 567 17.07 -31.39 -10.34
C ARG A 567 18.11 -30.29 -10.57
N GLY A 568 18.52 -29.61 -9.50
CA GLY A 568 19.63 -28.66 -9.47
C GLY A 568 20.91 -29.27 -8.88
N ARG A 569 22.04 -29.03 -9.55
CA ARG A 569 23.42 -29.52 -9.28
C ARG A 569 23.80 -29.66 -7.79
N LYS A 570 24.44 -30.79 -7.46
CA LYS A 570 25.21 -30.99 -6.23
C LYS A 570 26.26 -29.87 -6.07
N VAL A 571 26.10 -29.00 -5.08
CA VAL A 571 27.19 -28.19 -4.54
C VAL A 571 27.83 -29.02 -3.43
N GLY A 572 29.07 -29.46 -3.67
CA GLY A 572 29.83 -30.30 -2.75
C GLY A 572 30.21 -29.54 -1.48
N ARG A 573 30.14 -30.24 -0.35
CA ARG A 573 30.75 -29.82 0.93
C ARG A 573 32.26 -29.72 0.75
N GLY A 574 32.83 -28.53 1.01
CA GLY A 574 34.27 -28.32 1.18
C GLY A 574 34.53 -27.56 2.48
N HIS A 575 35.34 -28.15 3.37
CA HIS A 575 35.86 -27.52 4.59
C HIS A 575 36.97 -26.49 4.28
N PRO A 576 37.29 -25.55 5.20
CA PRO A 576 38.07 -24.35 4.90
C PRO A 576 39.57 -24.58 5.06
N ARG A 577 40.38 -24.06 4.12
CA ARG A 577 41.78 -23.70 4.36
C ARG A 577 42.11 -22.43 3.57
N GLY A 578 42.71 -21.47 4.26
CA GLY A 578 42.85 -20.10 3.79
C GLY A 578 44.04 -19.83 2.87
N GLN A 579 43.93 -18.70 2.17
CA GLN A 579 44.97 -17.76 1.78
C GLN A 579 44.30 -16.42 1.40
N PRO A 580 44.97 -15.27 1.53
CA PRO A 580 44.34 -13.95 1.57
C PRO A 580 43.93 -13.45 0.16
N PRO A 581 42.96 -12.52 0.06
CA PRO A 581 42.51 -12.00 -1.22
C PRO A 581 43.52 -11.01 -1.83
N LEU A 582 43.68 -11.05 -3.16
CA LEU A 582 44.33 -10.00 -3.94
C LEU A 582 43.44 -8.74 -3.98
N PRO A 583 44.03 -7.52 -4.07
CA PRO A 583 43.26 -6.29 -3.95
C PRO A 583 42.41 -6.03 -5.21
N PRO A 584 41.19 -5.46 -5.08
CA PRO A 584 40.41 -5.05 -6.23
C PRO A 584 40.95 -3.76 -6.85
N LYS A 585 40.91 -3.68 -8.19
CA LYS A 585 41.17 -2.45 -8.95
C LYS A 585 40.14 -1.36 -8.59
N PRO A 586 40.51 -0.06 -8.61
CA PRO A 586 39.60 1.02 -8.23
C PRO A 586 38.49 1.18 -9.28
N GLN A 587 37.23 1.19 -8.84
CA GLN A 587 36.11 1.66 -9.65
C GLN A 587 35.74 3.09 -9.23
N LEU A 588 35.58 3.94 -10.24
CA LEU A 588 35.17 5.34 -10.16
C LEU A 588 33.79 5.50 -9.48
N PRO A 589 33.48 6.65 -8.86
CA PRO A 589 32.26 6.84 -8.09
C PRO A 589 31.02 6.95 -9.00
N PRO A 590 29.89 6.30 -8.69
CA PRO A 590 28.61 6.61 -9.32
C PRO A 590 27.96 7.83 -8.66
N ARG A 591 27.41 8.71 -9.50
CA ARG A 591 26.56 9.85 -9.10
C ARG A 591 25.16 9.39 -8.65
N PRO A 592 24.47 10.18 -7.80
CA PRO A 592 23.23 9.78 -7.15
C PRO A 592 22.01 9.90 -8.07
N GLY A 593 21.07 8.96 -7.95
CA GLY A 593 19.67 9.14 -8.38
C GLY A 593 19.08 8.01 -9.23
N ASN A 594 18.40 7.05 -8.59
CA ASN A 594 17.05 6.56 -8.97
C ASN A 594 16.62 5.38 -8.08
N LEU A 595 15.95 5.66 -6.95
CA LEU A 595 15.23 4.66 -6.15
C LEU A 595 13.77 4.59 -6.61
N GLY A 596 13.55 4.17 -7.85
CA GLY A 596 12.22 4.17 -8.48
C GLY A 596 11.93 2.99 -9.41
N ALA A 597 12.66 1.87 -9.30
CA ALA A 597 12.38 0.68 -10.09
C ALA A 597 11.51 -0.31 -9.30
N LYS A 598 10.22 -0.43 -9.67
CA LYS A 598 9.32 -1.47 -9.18
C LYS A 598 9.86 -2.86 -9.57
N PRO A 599 10.06 -3.81 -8.64
CA PRO A 599 10.39 -5.17 -9.02
C PRO A 599 9.14 -5.88 -9.54
N ALA A 600 9.10 -6.16 -10.85
CA ALA A 600 8.03 -6.93 -11.47
C ALA A 600 8.14 -8.42 -11.07
N LEU A 601 7.01 -9.05 -10.77
CA LEU A 601 6.93 -10.51 -10.57
C LEU A 601 7.43 -11.23 -11.85
N PRO A 602 8.25 -12.29 -11.72
CA PRO A 602 8.50 -13.20 -12.82
C PRO A 602 7.15 -13.78 -13.30
N SER A 603 6.77 -13.44 -14.52
CA SER A 603 5.52 -13.90 -15.14
C SER A 603 5.67 -15.38 -15.53
N GLY A 604 5.49 -16.28 -14.56
CA GLY A 604 5.53 -17.72 -14.81
C GLY A 604 5.85 -18.56 -13.57
N GLU A 605 4.82 -19.17 -13.01
CA GLU A 605 4.83 -20.30 -12.07
C GLU A 605 5.55 -20.12 -10.71
N LEU A 606 4.85 -19.51 -9.73
CA LEU A 606 5.24 -19.54 -8.30
C LEU A 606 5.51 -20.96 -7.77
N GLY A 607 4.90 -21.99 -8.37
CA GLY A 607 5.03 -23.40 -7.95
C GLY A 607 6.39 -24.07 -8.20
N CYS A 608 7.31 -23.41 -8.91
CA CYS A 608 8.65 -23.94 -9.22
C CYS A 608 9.80 -23.20 -8.52
N LEU A 609 9.50 -22.22 -7.67
CA LEU A 609 10.50 -21.44 -6.96
C LEU A 609 11.07 -22.20 -5.76
N HIS A 610 12.34 -21.94 -5.43
CA HIS A 610 12.94 -22.37 -4.16
C HIS A 610 12.08 -21.81 -3.00
N PRO A 611 11.77 -22.57 -1.93
CA PRO A 611 10.91 -22.10 -0.85
C PRO A 611 11.29 -20.74 -0.26
N GLY A 612 12.59 -20.47 -0.10
CA GLY A 612 13.08 -19.15 0.33
C GLY A 612 12.78 -18.02 -0.66
N ALA A 613 12.85 -18.28 -1.96
CA ALA A 613 12.49 -17.30 -2.99
C ALA A 613 10.97 -17.11 -3.05
N LEU A 614 10.18 -18.18 -2.90
CA LEU A 614 8.74 -18.11 -2.78
C LEU A 614 8.32 -17.23 -1.60
N LEU A 615 8.94 -17.43 -0.43
CA LEU A 615 8.70 -16.61 0.76
C LEU A 615 9.04 -15.13 0.51
N PHE A 616 10.17 -14.86 -0.15
CA PHE A 616 10.58 -13.50 -0.50
C PHE A 616 9.55 -12.81 -1.41
N TRP A 617 9.15 -13.46 -2.51
CA TRP A 617 8.20 -12.86 -3.45
C TRP A 617 6.79 -12.75 -2.88
N ALA A 618 6.35 -13.73 -2.07
CA ALA A 618 5.06 -13.69 -1.39
C ALA A 618 4.98 -12.60 -0.30
N ALA A 619 6.13 -12.13 0.21
CA ALA A 619 6.24 -10.97 1.08
C ALA A 619 6.19 -9.63 0.32
N GLY A 620 6.34 -9.66 -1.00
CA GLY A 620 6.24 -8.49 -1.89
C GLY A 620 4.79 -8.09 -2.19
N PRO A 621 4.57 -7.02 -2.97
CA PRO A 621 3.23 -6.49 -3.22
C PRO A 621 2.50 -7.27 -4.35
N PRO A 622 1.24 -7.73 -4.15
CA PRO A 622 0.50 -7.76 -2.88
C PRO A 622 0.96 -8.92 -1.97
N PRO A 623 1.11 -8.69 -0.66
CA PRO A 623 1.59 -9.70 0.27
C PRO A 623 0.56 -10.82 0.47
N SER A 624 1.01 -12.08 0.49
CA SER A 624 0.14 -13.25 0.65
C SER A 624 0.56 -14.11 1.85
N LEU A 625 -0.08 -13.89 3.00
CA LEU A 625 0.20 -14.66 4.22
C LEU A 625 0.00 -16.19 4.04
N PRO A 626 -1.04 -16.68 3.34
CA PRO A 626 -1.17 -18.12 3.07
C PRO A 626 0.03 -18.70 2.30
N THR A 627 0.51 -17.99 1.27
CA THR A 627 1.67 -18.42 0.47
C THR A 627 2.97 -18.37 1.27
N MET A 628 3.12 -17.37 2.14
CA MET A 628 4.25 -17.29 3.07
C MET A 628 4.24 -18.44 4.09
N ALA A 629 3.07 -18.80 4.63
CA ALA A 629 2.90 -19.94 5.52
C ALA A 629 3.21 -21.28 4.83
N ASP A 630 2.78 -21.44 3.58
CA ASP A 630 3.10 -22.60 2.75
C ASP A 630 4.60 -22.73 2.47
N ALA A 631 5.26 -21.63 2.12
CA ALA A 631 6.72 -21.60 1.93
C ALA A 631 7.48 -22.04 3.20
N LEU A 632 7.07 -21.55 4.38
CA LEU A 632 7.66 -21.97 5.67
C LEU A 632 7.35 -23.44 6.01
N ALA A 633 6.14 -23.92 5.68
CA ALA A 633 5.80 -25.33 5.78
C ALA A 633 6.74 -26.19 4.93
N HIS A 634 7.09 -25.73 3.72
CA HIS A 634 8.08 -26.36 2.85
C HIS A 634 9.54 -26.12 3.23
N GLY A 635 9.81 -25.47 4.37
CA GLY A 635 11.16 -25.30 4.91
C GLY A 635 11.92 -24.11 4.32
N ALA A 636 11.21 -23.08 3.85
CA ALA A 636 11.83 -21.80 3.56
C ALA A 636 12.60 -21.28 4.78
N ASP A 637 13.81 -20.78 4.56
CA ASP A 637 14.52 -20.00 5.55
C ASP A 637 13.83 -18.64 5.68
N VAL A 638 13.34 -18.32 6.88
CA VAL A 638 12.68 -17.03 7.17
C VAL A 638 13.61 -15.83 6.93
N ASN A 639 14.92 -16.07 7.04
CA ASN A 639 15.99 -15.09 6.83
C ASN A 639 16.69 -15.27 5.48
N TRP A 640 16.03 -15.93 4.52
CA TRP A 640 16.57 -16.14 3.18
C TRP A 640 16.98 -14.81 2.53
N VAL A 641 18.07 -14.85 1.77
CA VAL A 641 18.70 -13.66 1.20
C VAL A 641 18.59 -13.70 -0.32
N ASN A 642 18.00 -12.65 -0.91
CA ASN A 642 17.94 -12.50 -2.35
C ASN A 642 19.23 -11.86 -2.90
N GLY A 643 20.17 -12.70 -3.36
CA GLY A 643 21.43 -12.21 -3.93
C GLY A 643 21.28 -11.36 -5.19
N ALA A 644 20.13 -11.40 -5.88
CA ALA A 644 19.87 -10.56 -7.05
C ALA A 644 19.32 -9.17 -6.67
N GLN A 645 18.84 -8.98 -5.45
CA GLN A 645 18.25 -7.73 -4.96
C GLN A 645 18.98 -7.27 -3.70
N GLU A 646 20.26 -6.92 -3.83
CA GLU A 646 21.04 -6.30 -2.75
C GLU A 646 21.06 -7.10 -1.44
N ASN A 647 20.93 -8.42 -1.49
CA ASN A 647 20.79 -9.26 -0.29
C ASN A 647 19.56 -8.93 0.58
N ALA A 648 18.48 -8.44 -0.01
CA ALA A 648 17.23 -8.19 0.70
C ALA A 648 16.63 -9.49 1.26
N THR A 649 16.08 -9.40 2.46
CA THR A 649 15.37 -10.49 3.14
C THR A 649 13.85 -10.39 2.89
N PRO A 650 13.06 -11.46 3.11
CA PRO A 650 11.61 -11.38 3.08
C PRO A 650 11.05 -10.27 4.00
N LEU A 651 11.70 -10.01 5.14
CA LEU A 651 11.29 -8.95 6.07
C LEU A 651 11.52 -7.54 5.47
N ILE A 652 12.65 -7.33 4.79
CA ILE A 652 12.92 -6.08 4.06
C ILE A 652 11.92 -5.92 2.91
N GLN A 653 11.62 -6.98 2.16
CA GLN A 653 10.64 -6.94 1.07
C GLN A 653 9.21 -6.62 1.56
N ALA A 654 8.79 -7.19 2.70
CA ALA A 654 7.53 -6.85 3.36
C ALA A 654 7.52 -5.38 3.84
N THR A 655 8.67 -4.87 4.27
CA THR A 655 8.84 -3.47 4.69
C THR A 655 8.66 -2.52 3.52
N SER A 656 9.27 -2.83 2.37
CA SER A 656 9.11 -2.06 1.12
C SER A 656 7.66 -2.08 0.62
N SER A 657 6.90 -3.13 0.92
CA SER A 657 5.49 -3.27 0.58
C SER A 657 4.53 -2.60 1.57
N ASN A 658 5.07 -1.95 2.62
CA ASN A 658 4.32 -1.37 3.74
C ASN A 658 3.32 -2.35 4.41
N SER A 659 3.67 -3.65 4.47
CA SER A 659 2.76 -4.67 5.00
C SER A 659 3.04 -4.97 6.46
N LEU A 660 2.26 -4.34 7.35
CA LEU A 660 2.33 -4.57 8.80
C LEU A 660 2.12 -6.04 9.17
N LEU A 661 1.14 -6.70 8.55
CA LEU A 661 0.82 -8.11 8.82
C LEU A 661 1.90 -9.08 8.31
N ALA A 662 2.48 -8.85 7.13
CA ALA A 662 3.55 -9.70 6.61
C ALA A 662 4.84 -9.56 7.46
N CYS A 663 5.17 -8.33 7.87
CA CYS A 663 6.28 -8.10 8.81
C CYS A 663 6.03 -8.81 10.14
N GLU A 664 4.83 -8.67 10.71
CA GLU A 664 4.45 -9.31 11.97
C GLU A 664 4.54 -10.84 11.87
N PHE A 665 4.01 -11.43 10.80
CA PHE A 665 4.07 -12.87 10.54
C PHE A 665 5.51 -13.40 10.47
N LEU A 666 6.38 -12.71 9.72
CA LEU A 666 7.79 -13.10 9.57
C LEU A 666 8.53 -13.02 10.91
N LEU A 667 8.31 -11.95 11.68
CA LEU A 667 8.90 -11.80 13.02
C LEU A 667 8.41 -12.89 13.99
N GLN A 668 7.13 -13.26 13.92
CA GLN A 668 6.62 -14.39 14.70
C GLN A 668 7.24 -15.73 14.29
N ASN A 669 7.69 -15.87 13.04
CA ASN A 669 8.39 -17.04 12.54
C ASN A 669 9.93 -16.95 12.62
N GLY A 670 10.48 -15.95 13.32
CA GLY A 670 11.91 -15.87 13.63
C GLY A 670 12.75 -15.07 12.64
N ALA A 671 12.12 -14.20 11.83
CA ALA A 671 12.86 -13.21 11.06
C ALA A 671 13.72 -12.32 11.97
N SER A 672 14.97 -12.10 11.57
CA SER A 672 15.89 -11.23 12.29
C SER A 672 15.52 -9.77 12.03
N VAL A 673 15.09 -9.07 13.09
CA VAL A 673 14.73 -7.64 13.03
C VAL A 673 15.90 -6.74 12.63
N ASN A 674 17.15 -7.21 12.80
CA ASN A 674 18.39 -6.46 12.57
C ASN A 674 19.21 -6.97 11.38
N GLN A 675 18.72 -7.93 10.60
CA GLN A 675 19.46 -8.41 9.43
C GLN A 675 19.45 -7.36 8.32
N ALA A 676 20.62 -6.82 8.02
CA ALA A 676 20.81 -5.78 7.03
C ALA A 676 20.97 -6.31 5.60
N ASP A 677 20.64 -5.46 4.63
CA ASP A 677 20.95 -5.66 3.22
C ASP A 677 22.44 -5.40 2.91
N SER A 678 22.83 -5.50 1.64
CA SER A 678 24.21 -5.25 1.18
C SER A 678 24.71 -3.81 1.38
N MET A 679 23.80 -2.86 1.63
CA MET A 679 24.13 -1.46 1.94
C MET A 679 24.20 -1.21 3.45
N GLY A 680 24.10 -2.25 4.28
CA GLY A 680 24.08 -2.13 5.74
C GLY A 680 22.73 -1.65 6.30
N ARG A 681 21.68 -1.56 5.48
CA ARG A 681 20.37 -1.06 5.92
C ARG A 681 19.54 -2.19 6.51
N SER A 682 19.17 -2.05 7.78
CA SER A 682 18.22 -2.95 8.47
C SER A 682 16.76 -2.66 8.09
N PRO A 683 15.79 -3.53 8.44
CA PRO A 683 14.36 -3.23 8.28
C PRO A 683 13.95 -1.88 8.87
N LEU A 684 14.54 -1.45 9.99
CA LEU A 684 14.29 -0.13 10.58
C LEU A 684 14.80 1.02 9.70
N HIS A 685 15.94 0.85 9.02
CA HIS A 685 16.42 1.83 8.03
C HIS A 685 15.43 1.95 6.87
N HIS A 686 15.00 0.82 6.30
CA HIS A 686 14.03 0.80 5.19
C HIS A 686 12.69 1.45 5.59
N ALA A 687 12.16 1.12 6.77
CA ALA A 687 10.94 1.75 7.28
C ALA A 687 11.11 3.27 7.46
N THR A 688 12.28 3.72 7.90
CA THR A 688 12.58 5.14 8.10
C THR A 688 12.75 5.90 6.80
N ILE A 689 13.48 5.33 5.83
CA ILE A 689 13.69 5.90 4.49
C ILE A 689 12.35 6.07 3.76
N LEU A 690 11.48 5.07 3.87
CA LEU A 690 10.16 5.07 3.22
C LEU A 690 9.07 5.83 4.01
N GLY A 691 9.39 6.30 5.22
CA GLY A 691 8.44 7.01 6.08
C GLY A 691 7.31 6.15 6.64
N HIS A 692 7.49 4.83 6.73
CA HIS A 692 6.49 3.88 7.24
C HIS A 692 6.48 3.86 8.78
N THR A 693 5.85 4.87 9.40
CA THR A 693 5.82 5.08 10.86
C THR A 693 5.31 3.85 11.64
N GLY A 694 4.27 3.17 11.14
CA GLY A 694 3.74 1.97 11.79
C GLY A 694 4.74 0.81 11.83
N LEU A 695 5.51 0.62 10.76
CA LEU A 695 6.57 -0.41 10.69
C LEU A 695 7.77 -0.04 11.57
N ALA A 696 8.14 1.25 11.62
CA ALA A 696 9.17 1.73 12.54
C ALA A 696 8.78 1.42 14.00
N CYS A 697 7.54 1.71 14.39
CA CYS A 697 7.00 1.35 15.71
C CYS A 697 7.08 -0.17 15.98
N LEU A 698 6.67 -1.00 15.01
CA LEU A 698 6.74 -2.46 15.13
C LEU A 698 8.16 -2.96 15.36
N PHE A 699 9.13 -2.50 14.58
CA PHE A 699 10.52 -2.94 14.68
C PHE A 699 11.16 -2.52 16.01
N LEU A 700 10.86 -1.30 16.49
CA LEU A 700 11.31 -0.84 17.80
C LEU A 700 10.73 -1.69 18.95
N LYS A 701 9.44 -2.06 18.90
CA LYS A 701 8.84 -3.02 19.86
C LYS A 701 9.54 -4.38 19.86
N ARG A 702 10.20 -4.73 18.75
CA ARG A 702 10.88 -6.03 18.55
C ARG A 702 12.38 -5.98 18.81
N GLY A 703 12.89 -4.86 19.32
CA GLY A 703 14.31 -4.70 19.67
C GLY A 703 15.19 -4.44 18.45
N ALA A 704 14.70 -3.66 17.49
CA ALA A 704 15.54 -3.14 16.43
C ALA A 704 16.68 -2.28 16.99
N ASP A 705 17.89 -2.47 16.46
CA ASP A 705 19.07 -1.74 16.87
C ASP A 705 19.00 -0.28 16.41
N LEU A 706 18.91 0.63 17.38
CA LEU A 706 18.84 2.07 17.18
C LEU A 706 20.18 2.68 16.73
N GLY A 707 21.30 2.03 17.05
CA GLY A 707 22.66 2.50 16.78
C GLY A 707 23.30 1.89 15.53
N ALA A 708 22.61 0.97 14.84
CA ALA A 708 23.09 0.39 13.61
C ALA A 708 23.29 1.48 12.54
N GLN A 709 24.44 1.47 11.89
CA GLN A 709 24.78 2.42 10.84
C GLN A 709 24.78 1.73 9.48
N ASP A 710 24.24 2.40 8.46
CA ASP A 710 24.33 1.96 7.08
C ASP A 710 25.73 2.24 6.47
N SER A 711 25.90 1.91 5.18
CA SER A 711 27.14 2.14 4.44
C SER A 711 27.54 3.62 4.29
N GLU A 712 26.62 4.56 4.51
CA GLU A 712 26.90 6.01 4.57
C GLU A 712 27.23 6.47 6.00
N GLY A 713 27.22 5.57 6.98
CA GLY A 713 27.44 5.88 8.39
C GLY A 713 26.22 6.48 9.09
N LYS A 714 25.04 6.40 8.48
CA LYS A 714 23.80 6.99 9.01
C LYS A 714 23.06 5.98 9.87
N ASP A 715 22.66 6.40 11.06
CA ASP A 715 21.73 5.66 11.91
C ASP A 715 20.26 6.00 11.53
N PRO A 716 19.27 5.20 11.97
CA PRO A 716 17.86 5.48 11.69
C PRO A 716 17.42 6.88 12.16
N LEU A 717 17.98 7.41 13.25
CA LEU A 717 17.61 8.74 13.75
C LEU A 717 18.08 9.85 12.81
N THR A 718 19.29 9.74 12.29
CA THR A 718 19.88 10.65 11.31
C THR A 718 19.06 10.64 10.03
N ILE A 719 18.70 9.46 9.53
CA ILE A 719 17.84 9.32 8.35
C ILE A 719 16.47 9.97 8.60
N ALA A 720 15.83 9.71 9.75
CA ALA A 720 14.52 10.30 10.07
C ALA A 720 14.54 11.84 10.14
N MET A 721 15.66 12.41 10.60
CA MET A 721 15.88 13.86 10.61
C MET A 721 16.08 14.41 9.19
N GLU A 722 16.87 13.72 8.34
CA GLU A 722 17.08 14.11 6.94
C GLU A 722 15.80 14.00 6.10
N THR A 723 14.96 12.99 6.35
CA THR A 723 13.66 12.82 5.67
C THR A 723 12.53 13.64 6.28
N ALA A 724 12.81 14.46 7.30
CA ALA A 724 11.86 15.30 8.00
C ALA A 724 10.62 14.57 8.56
N ASN A 725 10.76 13.28 8.94
CA ASN A 725 9.64 12.50 9.49
C ASN A 725 9.57 12.62 11.02
N ALA A 726 8.82 13.62 11.49
CA ALA A 726 8.72 13.98 12.91
C ALA A 726 8.18 12.85 13.81
N ASP A 727 7.25 12.03 13.31
CA ASP A 727 6.66 10.93 14.08
C ASP A 727 7.70 9.81 14.31
N ILE A 728 8.50 9.48 13.29
CA ILE A 728 9.59 8.51 13.41
C ILE A 728 10.71 9.05 14.31
N VAL A 729 11.08 10.33 14.19
CA VAL A 729 12.05 10.98 15.10
C VAL A 729 11.58 10.87 16.56
N THR A 730 10.29 11.07 16.81
CA THR A 730 9.71 10.96 18.15
C THR A 730 9.80 9.52 18.68
N LEU A 731 9.41 8.52 17.87
CA LEU A 731 9.51 7.11 18.24
C LEU A 731 10.97 6.69 18.54
N LEU A 732 11.92 7.10 17.71
CA LEU A 732 13.34 6.77 17.88
C LEU A 732 13.95 7.43 19.13
N ARG A 733 13.60 8.69 19.42
CA ARG A 733 14.05 9.38 20.64
C ARG A 733 13.47 8.75 21.90
N LEU A 734 12.18 8.41 21.89
CA LEU A 734 11.52 7.70 22.99
C LEU A 734 12.15 6.33 23.23
N ALA A 735 12.41 5.56 22.18
CA ALA A 735 13.06 4.26 22.28
C ALA A 735 14.49 4.38 22.86
N ARG A 736 15.26 5.38 22.41
CA ARG A 736 16.61 5.64 22.92
C ARG A 736 16.61 6.06 24.39
N MET A 737 15.68 6.93 24.81
CA MET A 737 15.55 7.31 26.22
C MET A 737 15.23 6.09 27.08
N ARG A 738 14.33 5.21 26.63
CA ARG A 738 14.00 3.97 27.33
C ARG A 738 15.18 3.02 27.47
N GLU A 739 16.01 2.85 26.44
CA GLU A 739 17.23 2.02 26.56
C GLU A 739 18.17 2.53 27.66
N VAL A 740 18.29 3.86 27.79
CA VAL A 740 19.10 4.51 28.84
C VAL A 740 18.47 4.33 30.23
N GLU A 741 17.16 4.53 30.38
CA GLU A 741 16.43 4.36 31.65
C GLU A 741 16.49 2.91 32.15
N VAL A 742 16.32 1.95 31.24
CA VAL A 742 16.43 0.51 31.54
C VAL A 742 17.87 0.16 31.95
N ALA A 743 18.88 0.72 31.28
CA ALA A 743 20.28 0.54 31.66
C ALA A 743 20.60 1.15 33.05
N GLN A 744 19.85 2.16 33.49
CA GLN A 744 19.96 2.79 34.81
C GLN A 744 19.08 2.12 35.89
N GLY A 745 18.36 1.05 35.56
CA GLY A 745 17.57 0.27 36.51
C GLY A 745 16.27 0.94 36.98
N GLN A 746 15.78 1.96 36.26
CA GLN A 746 14.50 2.60 36.57
C GLN A 746 13.34 1.78 36.00
N ALA A 747 12.28 1.58 36.80
CA ALA A 747 11.06 0.92 36.34
C ALA A 747 10.35 1.85 35.34
N GLY A 748 10.23 1.39 34.09
CA GLY A 748 9.94 2.22 32.92
C GLY A 748 8.67 3.06 32.99
N ASP A 749 8.70 4.17 32.26
CA ASP A 749 7.60 5.12 32.10
C ASP A 749 6.38 4.48 31.39
N GLU A 750 5.21 4.50 32.06
CA GLU A 750 3.92 4.07 31.48
C GLU A 750 3.58 4.89 30.22
N THR A 751 4.07 6.14 30.14
CA THR A 751 3.87 7.03 28.99
C THR A 751 4.48 6.46 27.71
N TYR A 752 5.64 5.80 27.79
CA TYR A 752 6.26 5.13 26.64
C TYR A 752 5.34 4.03 26.09
N LEU A 753 4.82 3.19 26.98
CA LEU A 753 3.98 2.05 26.60
C LEU A 753 2.65 2.52 26.00
N ASP A 754 2.06 3.59 26.53
CA ASP A 754 0.83 4.17 26.00
C ASP A 754 1.04 4.82 24.63
N ILE A 755 2.12 5.59 24.42
CA ILE A 755 2.44 6.17 23.10
C ILE A 755 2.67 5.07 22.05
N PHE A 756 3.47 4.05 22.37
CA PHE A 756 3.71 2.93 21.45
C PHE A 756 2.45 2.09 21.22
N ARG A 757 1.52 2.04 22.16
CA ARG A 757 0.20 1.41 21.98
C ARG A 757 -0.67 2.22 21.03
N ASP A 758 -0.69 3.54 21.17
CA ASP A 758 -1.45 4.44 20.30
C ASP A 758 -0.95 4.37 18.85
N PHE A 759 0.36 4.41 18.62
CA PHE A 759 0.93 4.23 17.28
C PHE A 759 0.61 2.86 16.67
N SER A 760 0.57 1.80 17.47
CA SER A 760 0.13 0.48 17.00
C SER A 760 -1.34 0.42 16.64
N LEU A 761 -2.20 1.01 17.48
CA LEU A 761 -3.63 1.12 17.18
C LEU A 761 -3.85 1.92 15.90
N MET A 762 -3.15 3.03 15.71
CA MET A 762 -3.20 3.81 14.47
C MET A 762 -2.67 3.01 13.28
N ALA A 763 -1.52 2.35 13.39
CA ALA A 763 -0.94 1.56 12.30
C ALA A 763 -1.84 0.40 11.88
N SER A 764 -2.54 -0.19 12.83
CA SER A 764 -3.46 -1.28 12.60
C SER A 764 -4.80 -0.77 12.05
N ASP A 765 -5.51 0.06 12.80
CA ASP A 765 -6.93 0.40 12.58
C ASP A 765 -7.13 1.61 11.67
N ASP A 766 -6.20 2.56 11.65
CA ASP A 766 -6.28 3.82 10.90
C ASP A 766 -4.93 4.18 10.24
N PRO A 767 -4.34 3.32 9.38
CA PRO A 767 -2.99 3.50 8.87
C PRO A 767 -2.79 4.83 8.10
N GLU A 768 -3.87 5.38 7.53
CA GLU A 768 -3.88 6.68 6.86
C GLU A 768 -3.48 7.84 7.77
N LYS A 769 -3.77 7.76 9.09
CA LYS A 769 -3.41 8.80 10.06
C LYS A 769 -1.90 8.92 10.27
N LEU A 770 -1.15 7.87 9.94
CA LEU A 770 0.31 7.86 10.00
C LEU A 770 0.96 8.30 8.68
N SER A 771 0.19 8.39 7.60
CA SER A 771 0.63 8.91 6.32
C SER A 771 0.41 10.43 6.26
N ARG A 772 1.29 11.22 6.88
CA ARG A 772 1.32 12.66 6.60
C ARG A 772 1.75 12.83 5.14
N ARG A 773 0.88 13.41 4.30
CA ARG A 773 1.19 13.77 2.92
C ARG A 773 2.44 14.64 2.92
N SER A 774 3.45 14.23 2.19
CA SER A 774 4.64 15.02 1.82
C SER A 774 4.27 16.16 0.86
N HIS A 775 3.36 17.05 1.27
CA HIS A 775 2.90 18.19 0.48
C HIS A 775 3.19 19.56 1.09
N ASP A 776 3.78 19.64 2.29
CA ASP A 776 4.01 20.93 2.97
C ASP A 776 5.50 21.26 3.18
N LEU A 777 6.37 20.91 2.22
CA LEU A 777 7.78 21.34 2.22
C LEU A 777 8.17 22.20 0.99
N HIS A 778 7.21 22.60 0.16
CA HIS A 778 7.43 23.57 -0.92
C HIS A 778 6.81 24.96 -0.65
N THR A 779 6.41 25.23 0.59
CA THR A 779 5.89 26.55 0.99
C THR A 779 6.71 27.10 2.16
N LEU A 780 7.93 27.56 1.88
CA LEU A 780 8.64 28.60 2.62
C LEU A 780 9.56 29.37 1.66
#